data_AF-A0A5N8H8X7-F1
#
_entry.id   AF-A0A5N8H8X7-F1
#
_cell.length_a   1.000
_cell.length_b   1.000
_cell.length_c   1.000
_cell.angle_alpha   90.00
_cell.angle_beta   90.00
_cell.angle_gamma   90.00
#
_symmetry.space_group_name_H-M   'P 1'
#
loop_
_entity.id
_entity.type
_entity.pdbx_description
1 polymer ?
#
loop_
_entity_poly.entity_id
_entity_poly.type
_entity_poly.pdbx_seq_one_letter_code
_entity_poly.pdbx_strand_id
1 'polypeptide(L)'
;MNISEVDLHKLTVSDPFLGQYQQLVRDVVIPYQWDALNDRIPEAEPSHAIENFRIAAGLQDGEFYGMVFQDSDVAKWLEAVAWSLCQKPDAELEKTADEVIELVASAQCEDGYLNTYFTVKAPEERWSNLAECHELYCAGHLIEAGVAFFQATGKRRLLEVVCRLADHIDSVFGPGESKLHGYPGHPEIELALMRLYEVTEEPRYLALTNYFVEQRGAQPHYYDQEYEKRGQTSHWHTYGPAWMVKDKAYSQAHLPIAQQQTAIGHAVRFVYLMTGVAHLARLSHDESKRQDCLRLWNNMAQRQLYITGGIGSQSSGEAFSSDYDLPNDTVYAESCASIGLMMFARRMLEMEGDSQYADVMERALYNTVLGGMALDGKHFFYVNPLEVHPKTLKFNHIYDHVKPIRQRWFGCACCPPNIARVLTSIGHYLYTPREDALYINIYAGNSMEVPVENGTLRLRVSGNYPWQEQVTIAVESPQPVRHTLALRLPDWCTQPQIILNGEEVGQDIRKGYLHITREWQEGDTLNLTLPMPVRRVYGNPLVRHVAGKVAIQRGPLVYCLEQADNGESLHNLWLPTDAPFTTFDGKGLFRHKILIQAPGYRYEQSNPEQQPLWHYDSAPAKRQPQTLTFIPWFSWANRGEGEMRIWVNEEKHCHP
;
A
#
# COMPACT_ATOMS: atom_id res chain seq x y z
N MET A 1 -9.42 -22.40 -10.43
CA MET A 1 -8.10 -22.18 -11.07
C MET A 1 -7.06 -22.22 -9.98
N ASN A 2 -6.03 -23.05 -10.11
CA ASN A 2 -4.95 -23.09 -9.13
C ASN A 2 -4.01 -21.92 -9.46
N ILE A 3 -3.87 -20.97 -8.53
CA ILE A 3 -2.98 -19.81 -8.69
C ILE A 3 -1.85 -20.02 -7.69
N SER A 4 -0.64 -20.18 -8.21
CA SER A 4 0.55 -20.22 -7.38
C SER A 4 0.98 -18.79 -7.06
N GLU A 5 1.19 -18.49 -5.78
CA GLU A 5 2.00 -17.34 -5.39
C GLU A 5 3.41 -17.49 -5.99
N VAL A 6 4.04 -16.36 -6.34
CA VAL A 6 5.39 -16.36 -6.91
C VAL A 6 6.38 -16.76 -5.82
N ASP A 7 7.19 -17.79 -6.06
CA ASP A 7 8.29 -18.15 -5.15
C ASP A 7 9.42 -17.11 -5.25
N LEU A 8 9.61 -16.34 -4.18
CA LEU A 8 10.64 -15.30 -4.14
C LEU A 8 12.08 -15.84 -4.06
N HIS A 9 12.30 -17.13 -3.78
CA HIS A 9 13.62 -17.76 -3.99
C HIS A 9 13.95 -17.95 -5.46
N LYS A 10 12.91 -17.98 -6.29
CA LYS A 10 12.99 -18.17 -7.74
C LYS A 10 12.82 -16.88 -8.51
N LEU A 11 12.77 -15.74 -7.84
CA LEU A 11 12.70 -14.41 -8.44
C LEU A 11 13.76 -13.50 -7.82
N THR A 12 14.68 -12.99 -8.65
CA THR A 12 15.68 -12.02 -8.22
C THR A 12 15.47 -10.72 -8.96
N VAL A 13 15.12 -9.65 -8.24
CA VAL A 13 15.02 -8.30 -8.81
C VAL A 13 16.43 -7.76 -9.03
N SER A 14 16.79 -7.53 -10.28
CA SER A 14 18.05 -6.91 -10.70
C SER A 14 17.85 -5.45 -11.15
N ASP A 15 16.64 -4.91 -10.98
CA ASP A 15 16.25 -3.57 -11.37
C ASP A 15 17.09 -2.51 -10.64
N PRO A 16 17.71 -1.55 -11.35
CA PRO A 16 18.56 -0.55 -10.71
C PRO A 16 17.77 0.43 -9.82
N PHE A 17 16.44 0.51 -9.95
CA PHE A 17 15.60 1.40 -9.17
C PHE A 17 14.90 0.66 -8.03
N LEU A 18 14.06 -0.34 -8.32
CA LEU A 18 13.38 -1.11 -7.28
C LEU A 18 14.34 -2.00 -6.47
N GLY A 19 15.40 -2.51 -7.09
CA GLY A 19 16.44 -3.27 -6.37
C GLY A 19 17.20 -2.40 -5.36
N GLN A 20 17.35 -1.09 -5.60
CA GLN A 20 17.92 -0.17 -4.61
C GLN A 20 17.00 -0.02 -3.39
N TYR A 21 15.68 0.00 -3.57
CA TYR A 21 14.74 0.02 -2.44
C TYR A 21 14.77 -1.28 -1.64
N GLN A 22 14.82 -2.44 -2.30
CA GLN A 22 15.01 -3.73 -1.62
C GLN A 22 16.30 -3.75 -0.79
N GLN A 23 17.40 -3.28 -1.40
CA GLN A 23 18.67 -3.14 -0.70
C GLN A 23 18.56 -2.18 0.49
N LEU A 24 17.95 -1.01 0.29
CA LEU A 24 17.77 -0.01 1.35
C LEU A 24 16.96 -0.58 2.51
N VAL A 25 15.91 -1.34 2.22
CA VAL A 25 15.10 -1.98 3.27
C VAL A 25 15.92 -2.98 4.06
N ARG A 26 16.64 -3.87 3.38
CA ARG A 26 17.48 -4.89 4.02
C ARG A 26 18.62 -4.27 4.84
N ASP A 27 19.35 -3.34 4.25
CA ASP A 27 20.61 -2.84 4.80
C ASP A 27 20.40 -1.69 5.81
N VAL A 28 19.24 -1.02 5.79
CA VAL A 28 18.96 0.16 6.63
C VAL A 28 17.65 0.05 7.40
N VAL A 29 16.52 -0.19 6.71
CA VAL A 29 15.18 -0.08 7.34
C VAL A 29 14.94 -1.18 8.37
N ILE A 30 15.22 -2.45 8.03
CA ILE A 30 15.02 -3.59 8.94
C ILE A 30 15.89 -3.45 10.20
N PRO A 31 17.20 -3.13 10.11
CA PRO A 31 18.02 -2.83 11.29
C PRO A 31 17.50 -1.64 12.11
N TYR A 32 17.11 -0.55 11.45
CA TYR A 32 16.57 0.63 12.11
C TYR A 32 15.28 0.32 12.87
N GLN A 33 14.37 -0.45 12.26
CA GLN A 33 13.14 -0.91 12.92
C GLN A 33 13.45 -1.82 14.11
N TRP A 34 14.42 -2.72 13.98
CA TRP A 34 14.83 -3.58 15.08
C TRP A 34 15.32 -2.77 16.29
N ASP A 35 16.12 -1.73 16.05
CA ASP A 35 16.54 -0.81 17.10
C ASP A 35 15.36 -0.04 17.70
N ALA A 36 14.39 0.40 16.89
CA ALA A 36 13.18 1.08 17.37
C ALA A 36 12.31 0.16 18.26
N LEU A 37 12.07 -1.08 17.84
CA LEU A 37 11.27 -2.07 18.57
C LEU A 37 11.90 -2.51 19.91
N ASN A 38 13.21 -2.27 20.07
CA ASN A 38 13.98 -2.51 21.28
C ASN A 38 14.36 -1.22 22.03
N ASP A 39 13.75 -0.08 21.69
CA ASP A 39 13.96 1.21 22.37
C ASP A 39 15.43 1.69 22.36
N ARG A 40 16.19 1.35 21.30
CA ARG A 40 17.61 1.68 21.14
C ARG A 40 17.87 2.96 20.34
N ILE A 41 16.81 3.72 20.04
CA ILE A 41 16.89 4.98 19.29
C ILE A 41 16.57 6.14 20.25
N PRO A 42 17.57 6.83 20.83
CA PRO A 42 17.34 7.81 21.90
C PRO A 42 16.46 9.01 21.49
N GLU A 43 16.40 9.31 20.20
CA GLU A 43 15.65 10.44 19.64
C GLU A 43 14.26 10.03 19.10
N ALA A 44 13.82 8.79 19.33
CA ALA A 44 12.49 8.30 18.96
C ALA A 44 11.63 8.08 20.21
N GLU A 45 10.31 8.20 20.06
CA GLU A 45 9.37 7.73 21.08
C GLU A 45 9.56 6.22 21.33
N PRO A 46 9.58 5.75 22.59
CA PRO A 46 9.69 4.34 22.90
C PRO A 46 8.58 3.51 22.22
N SER A 47 8.94 2.33 21.75
CA SER A 47 8.03 1.32 21.22
C SER A 47 7.62 0.30 22.28
N HIS A 48 8.55 -0.21 23.10
CA HIS A 48 8.35 -1.35 24.02
C HIS A 48 7.79 -2.64 23.35
N ALA A 49 7.76 -2.74 22.02
CA ALA A 49 7.08 -3.86 21.36
C ALA A 49 7.69 -5.22 21.73
N ILE A 50 9.02 -5.37 21.71
CA ILE A 50 9.70 -6.60 22.14
C ILE A 50 9.61 -6.79 23.66
N GLU A 51 9.63 -5.70 24.41
CA GLU A 51 9.56 -5.71 25.86
C GLU A 51 8.21 -6.25 26.37
N ASN A 52 7.11 -5.84 25.74
CA ASN A 52 5.77 -6.38 26.03
C ASN A 52 5.71 -7.91 25.89
N PHE A 53 6.40 -8.49 24.90
CA PHE A 53 6.51 -9.95 24.76
C PHE A 53 7.36 -10.59 25.85
N ARG A 54 8.46 -9.96 26.31
CA ARG A 54 9.26 -10.47 27.44
C ARG A 54 8.43 -10.53 28.73
N ILE A 55 7.63 -9.50 28.97
CA ILE A 55 6.75 -9.44 30.13
C ILE A 55 5.64 -10.49 30.02
N ALA A 56 4.98 -10.60 28.86
CA ALA A 56 3.95 -11.61 28.61
C ALA A 56 4.47 -13.05 28.73
N ALA A 57 5.73 -13.30 28.37
CA ALA A 57 6.39 -14.59 28.55
C ALA A 57 6.89 -14.87 29.98
N GLY A 58 6.71 -13.93 30.92
CA GLY A 58 7.21 -14.04 32.29
C GLY A 58 8.74 -14.01 32.41
N LEU A 59 9.44 -13.50 31.38
CA LEU A 59 10.90 -13.38 31.35
C LEU A 59 11.40 -12.05 31.93
N GLN A 60 10.50 -11.09 32.13
CA GLN A 60 10.79 -9.78 32.70
C GLN A 60 9.57 -9.24 33.46
N ASP A 61 9.81 -8.53 34.57
CA ASP A 61 8.75 -7.80 35.28
C ASP A 61 8.54 -6.43 34.64
N GLY A 62 7.29 -5.98 34.51
CA GLY A 62 6.97 -4.66 33.97
C GLY A 62 5.48 -4.45 33.71
N GLU A 63 5.14 -3.27 33.18
CA GLU A 63 3.80 -2.95 32.71
C GLU A 63 3.78 -2.89 31.17
N PHE A 64 2.64 -3.22 30.57
CA PHE A 64 2.43 -3.03 29.14
C PHE A 64 2.55 -1.55 28.74
N TYR A 65 3.21 -1.28 27.62
CA TYR A 65 3.34 0.06 27.03
C TYR A 65 3.00 0.07 25.54
N GLY A 66 2.52 1.21 25.03
CA GLY A 66 2.23 1.43 23.62
C GLY A 66 0.74 1.30 23.28
N MET A 67 0.46 1.15 21.99
CA MET A 67 -0.91 1.00 21.48
C MET A 67 -1.45 -0.39 21.77
N VAL A 68 -2.76 -0.58 21.90
CA VAL A 68 -3.38 -1.92 22.10
C VAL A 68 -3.03 -2.93 20.99
N PHE A 69 -2.53 -2.44 19.84
CA PHE A 69 -2.08 -3.22 18.70
C PHE A 69 -0.55 -3.29 18.52
N GLN A 70 0.24 -2.98 19.56
CA GLN A 70 1.71 -2.92 19.51
C GLN A 70 2.35 -4.22 18.99
N ASP A 71 1.75 -5.37 19.30
CA ASP A 71 2.23 -6.69 18.86
C ASP A 71 2.35 -6.80 17.33
N SER A 72 1.51 -6.05 16.60
CA SER A 72 1.51 -6.08 15.14
C SER A 72 2.78 -5.50 14.53
N ASP A 73 3.51 -4.64 15.25
CA ASP A 73 4.77 -4.07 14.75
C ASP A 73 5.87 -5.14 14.68
N VAL A 74 5.92 -6.03 15.68
CA VAL A 74 6.84 -7.20 15.68
C VAL A 74 6.47 -8.17 14.56
N ALA A 75 5.17 -8.44 14.38
CA ALA A 75 4.70 -9.33 13.32
C ALA A 75 5.07 -8.80 11.92
N LYS A 76 4.82 -7.51 11.63
CA LYS A 76 5.18 -6.90 10.34
C LYS A 76 6.70 -6.88 10.12
N TRP A 77 7.49 -6.67 11.18
CA TRP A 77 8.95 -6.76 11.10
C TRP A 77 9.40 -8.19 10.76
N LEU A 78 8.84 -9.22 11.41
CA LEU A 78 9.12 -10.62 11.08
C LEU A 78 8.74 -10.97 9.64
N GLU A 79 7.61 -10.46 9.13
CA GLU A 79 7.22 -10.65 7.73
C GLU A 79 8.23 -9.98 6.77
N ALA A 80 8.67 -8.75 7.05
CA ALA A 80 9.69 -8.08 6.25
C ALA A 80 11.04 -8.82 6.28
N VAL A 81 11.44 -9.35 7.44
CA VAL A 81 12.64 -10.19 7.57
C VAL A 81 12.52 -11.43 6.71
N ALA A 82 11.40 -12.18 6.80
CA ALA A 82 11.17 -13.37 6.00
C ALA A 82 11.39 -13.11 4.51
N TRP A 83 10.77 -12.07 3.95
CA TRP A 83 10.92 -11.74 2.54
C TRP A 83 12.31 -11.21 2.17
N SER A 84 13.01 -10.56 3.09
CA SER A 84 14.40 -10.16 2.86
C SER A 84 15.36 -11.35 2.74
N LEU A 85 15.10 -12.43 3.49
CA LEU A 85 15.92 -13.65 3.47
C LEU A 85 15.82 -14.39 2.12
N CYS A 86 14.67 -14.33 1.45
CA CYS A 86 14.53 -14.87 0.08
C CYS A 86 15.40 -14.13 -0.94
N GLN A 87 15.62 -12.83 -0.75
CA GLN A 87 16.45 -12.03 -1.66
C GLN A 87 17.94 -12.27 -1.43
N LYS A 88 18.33 -12.34 -0.16
CA LYS A 88 19.71 -12.53 0.25
C LYS A 88 19.73 -13.21 1.63
N PRO A 89 20.21 -14.46 1.73
CA PRO A 89 20.38 -15.11 3.01
C PRO A 89 21.27 -14.31 3.97
N ASP A 90 20.86 -14.23 5.23
CA ASP A 90 21.58 -13.56 6.31
C ASP A 90 21.38 -14.36 7.60
N ALA A 91 22.41 -15.12 7.99
CA ALA A 91 22.34 -16.04 9.11
C ALA A 91 22.17 -15.34 10.48
N GLU A 92 22.70 -14.12 10.64
CA GLU A 92 22.57 -13.38 11.90
C GLU A 92 21.16 -12.77 12.03
N LEU A 93 20.63 -12.24 10.92
CA LEU A 93 19.25 -11.75 10.89
C LEU A 93 18.24 -12.88 11.08
N GLU A 94 18.46 -14.02 10.43
CA GLU A 94 17.61 -15.20 10.58
C GLU A 94 17.65 -15.73 12.02
N LYS A 95 18.84 -15.80 12.64
CA LYS A 95 18.97 -16.17 14.05
C LYS A 95 18.24 -15.18 14.97
N THR A 96 18.36 -13.88 14.72
CA THR A 96 17.63 -12.85 15.48
C THR A 96 16.12 -13.06 15.35
N ALA A 97 15.63 -13.37 14.16
CA ALA A 97 14.22 -13.69 13.95
C ALA A 97 13.80 -14.98 14.67
N ASP A 98 14.61 -16.03 14.64
CA ASP A 98 14.35 -17.27 15.38
C ASP A 98 14.23 -17.00 16.90
N GLU A 99 15.11 -16.17 17.47
CA GLU A 99 15.05 -15.77 18.89
C GLU A 99 13.76 -15.00 19.22
N VAL A 100 13.32 -14.11 18.33
CA VAL A 100 12.03 -13.41 18.47
C VAL A 100 10.85 -14.39 18.35
N ILE A 101 10.92 -15.35 17.44
CA ILE A 101 9.87 -16.37 17.26
C ILE A 101 9.73 -17.22 18.52
N GLU A 102 10.82 -17.63 19.15
CA GLU A 102 10.75 -18.36 20.42
C GLU A 102 10.22 -17.50 21.56
N LEU A 103 10.54 -16.20 21.59
CA LEU A 103 9.96 -15.26 22.54
C LEU A 103 8.43 -15.15 22.36
N VAL A 104 7.96 -14.94 21.12
CA VAL A 104 6.53 -14.92 20.76
C VAL A 104 5.85 -16.22 21.17
N ALA A 105 6.48 -17.36 20.88
CA ALA A 105 5.94 -18.67 21.24
C ALA A 105 5.87 -18.88 22.76
N SER A 106 6.82 -18.34 23.52
CA SER A 106 6.85 -18.40 24.99
C SER A 106 5.78 -17.50 25.64
N ALA A 107 5.37 -16.43 24.96
CA ALA A 107 4.26 -15.57 25.37
C ALA A 107 2.88 -16.14 25.01
N GLN A 108 2.79 -17.22 24.20
CA GLN A 108 1.52 -17.85 23.85
C GLN A 108 0.93 -18.60 25.04
N CYS A 109 -0.35 -18.33 25.35
CA CYS A 109 -1.08 -19.04 26.39
C CYS A 109 -1.29 -20.53 26.06
N GLU A 110 -1.63 -21.34 27.06
CA GLU A 110 -1.86 -22.78 26.89
C GLU A 110 -3.00 -23.08 25.90
N ASP A 111 -4.06 -22.29 25.93
CA ASP A 111 -5.22 -22.37 25.03
C ASP A 111 -4.93 -21.93 23.59
N GLY A 112 -3.75 -21.37 23.32
CA GLY A 112 -3.35 -20.85 22.01
C GLY A 112 -3.52 -19.34 21.86
N TYR A 113 -4.14 -18.65 22.82
CA TYR A 113 -4.29 -17.20 22.81
C TYR A 113 -2.94 -16.48 22.82
N LEU A 114 -2.84 -15.38 22.08
CA LEU A 114 -1.63 -14.55 22.04
C LEU A 114 -2.01 -13.09 21.78
N ASN A 115 -1.83 -12.26 22.80
CA ASN A 115 -1.87 -10.80 22.73
C ASN A 115 -1.24 -10.26 24.03
N THR A 116 -0.22 -9.41 23.94
CA THR A 116 0.52 -8.97 25.13
C THR A 116 -0.31 -8.02 26.02
N TYR A 117 -1.14 -7.15 25.45
CA TYR A 117 -2.02 -6.25 26.22
C TYR A 117 -2.98 -7.03 27.12
N PHE A 118 -3.68 -8.01 26.56
CA PHE A 118 -4.63 -8.87 27.30
C PHE A 118 -3.96 -10.07 27.98
N THR A 119 -2.63 -10.13 27.99
CA THR A 119 -1.89 -11.07 28.85
C THR A 119 -1.35 -10.35 30.08
N VAL A 120 -0.87 -9.11 29.88
CA VAL A 120 -0.18 -8.34 30.93
C VAL A 120 -1.10 -7.35 31.63
N LYS A 121 -1.86 -6.55 30.87
CA LYS A 121 -2.59 -5.38 31.41
C LYS A 121 -4.05 -5.68 31.75
N ALA A 122 -4.72 -6.49 30.94
CA ALA A 122 -6.15 -6.77 31.10
C ALA A 122 -6.50 -8.26 30.86
N PRO A 123 -5.93 -9.21 31.64
CA PRO A 123 -6.07 -10.65 31.40
C PRO A 123 -7.50 -11.18 31.36
N GLU A 124 -8.40 -10.58 32.15
CA GLU A 124 -9.81 -10.99 32.25
C GLU A 124 -10.70 -10.40 31.15
N GLU A 125 -10.14 -9.55 30.27
CA GLU A 125 -10.90 -8.76 29.28
C GLU A 125 -10.73 -9.24 27.83
N ARG A 126 -10.14 -10.43 27.61
CA ARG A 126 -9.99 -11.04 26.27
C ARG A 126 -11.33 -11.07 25.53
N TRP A 127 -11.33 -10.68 24.26
CA TRP A 127 -12.48 -10.68 23.36
C TRP A 127 -13.69 -9.85 23.81
N SER A 128 -13.51 -8.94 24.78
CA SER A 128 -14.61 -8.13 25.34
C SER A 128 -14.87 -6.82 24.56
N ASN A 129 -13.90 -6.39 23.74
CA ASN A 129 -13.97 -5.15 22.98
C ASN A 129 -13.35 -5.31 21.58
N LEU A 130 -14.01 -6.09 20.72
CA LEU A 130 -13.56 -6.34 19.36
C LEU A 130 -13.65 -5.09 18.49
N ALA A 131 -14.58 -4.18 18.79
CA ALA A 131 -14.72 -2.93 18.06
C ALA A 131 -13.46 -2.05 18.13
N GLU A 132 -12.71 -2.08 19.24
CA GLU A 132 -11.68 -1.07 19.54
C GLU A 132 -10.28 -1.65 19.81
N CYS A 133 -10.16 -2.89 20.29
CA CYS A 133 -8.92 -3.40 20.91
C CYS A 133 -8.08 -4.36 20.05
N HIS A 134 -8.37 -4.50 18.75
CA HIS A 134 -7.44 -5.04 17.75
C HIS A 134 -6.86 -6.46 18.00
N GLU A 135 -7.44 -7.29 18.87
CA GLU A 135 -6.92 -8.64 19.15
C GLU A 135 -6.79 -9.51 17.89
N LEU A 136 -7.86 -9.58 17.09
CA LEU A 136 -7.87 -10.31 15.82
C LEU A 136 -7.00 -9.63 14.73
N TYR A 137 -6.76 -8.32 14.84
CA TYR A 137 -5.85 -7.60 13.94
C TYR A 137 -4.39 -7.98 14.19
N CYS A 138 -3.97 -8.00 15.46
CA CYS A 138 -2.65 -8.50 15.85
C CYS A 138 -2.48 -9.97 15.48
N ALA A 139 -3.51 -10.80 15.70
CA ALA A 139 -3.49 -12.20 15.30
C ALA A 139 -3.32 -12.37 13.78
N GLY A 140 -4.05 -11.59 12.97
CA GLY A 140 -3.93 -11.64 11.52
C GLY A 140 -2.54 -11.26 11.02
N HIS A 141 -1.95 -10.17 11.52
CA HIS A 141 -0.58 -9.83 11.17
C HIS A 141 0.45 -10.89 11.60
N LEU A 142 0.26 -11.51 12.77
CA LEU A 142 1.15 -12.60 13.20
C LEU A 142 1.00 -13.83 12.30
N ILE A 143 -0.22 -14.16 11.88
CA ILE A 143 -0.49 -15.22 10.88
C ILE A 143 0.22 -14.91 9.56
N GLU A 144 0.15 -13.67 9.03
CA GLU A 144 0.87 -13.29 7.82
C GLU A 144 2.38 -13.50 7.96
N ALA A 145 2.95 -13.11 9.10
CA ALA A 145 4.37 -13.33 9.42
C ALA A 145 4.72 -14.83 9.49
N GLY A 146 3.87 -15.65 10.11
CA GLY A 146 4.06 -17.10 10.20
C GLY A 146 4.04 -17.80 8.83
N VAL A 147 3.11 -17.40 7.97
CA VAL A 147 3.04 -17.89 6.59
C VAL A 147 4.28 -17.46 5.80
N ALA A 148 4.65 -16.19 5.87
CA ALA A 148 5.81 -15.65 5.17
C ALA A 148 7.11 -16.32 5.61
N PHE A 149 7.33 -16.48 6.92
CA PHE A 149 8.55 -17.07 7.46
C PHE A 149 8.67 -18.55 7.08
N PHE A 150 7.55 -19.29 7.05
CA PHE A 150 7.52 -20.66 6.57
C PHE A 150 7.85 -20.76 5.07
N GLN A 151 7.24 -19.92 4.23
CA GLN A 151 7.53 -19.88 2.79
C GLN A 151 8.99 -19.48 2.52
N ALA A 152 9.55 -18.56 3.32
CA ALA A 152 10.90 -18.05 3.14
C ALA A 152 11.99 -19.01 3.63
N THR A 153 11.79 -19.73 4.73
CA THR A 153 12.86 -20.51 5.39
C THR A 153 12.58 -22.00 5.44
N GLY A 154 11.34 -22.42 5.20
CA GLY A 154 10.86 -23.78 5.47
C GLY A 154 10.67 -24.10 6.96
N LYS A 155 11.04 -23.19 7.87
CA LYS A 155 10.89 -23.39 9.33
C LYS A 155 9.44 -23.26 9.74
N ARG A 156 8.96 -24.22 10.54
CA ARG A 156 7.54 -24.35 10.91
C ARG A 156 7.19 -23.72 12.24
N ARG A 157 8.16 -23.29 13.04
CA ARG A 157 7.93 -22.89 14.43
C ARG A 157 6.89 -21.77 14.57
N LEU A 158 7.07 -20.68 13.84
CA LEU A 158 6.09 -19.58 13.85
C LEU A 158 4.76 -20.01 13.22
N LEU A 159 4.78 -20.83 12.16
CA LEU A 159 3.58 -21.41 11.55
C LEU A 159 2.74 -22.20 12.58
N GLU A 160 3.38 -23.01 13.42
CA GLU A 160 2.71 -23.79 14.47
C GLU A 160 2.10 -22.90 15.55
N VAL A 161 2.81 -21.83 15.96
CA VAL A 161 2.28 -20.83 16.89
C VAL A 161 1.00 -20.20 16.34
N VAL A 162 1.01 -19.78 15.06
CA VAL A 162 -0.15 -19.12 14.46
C VAL A 162 -1.28 -20.07 14.12
N CYS A 163 -1.01 -21.35 13.84
CA CYS A 163 -2.04 -22.39 13.75
C CYS A 163 -2.75 -22.57 15.09
N ARG A 164 -2.02 -22.67 16.21
CA ARG A 164 -2.63 -22.74 17.56
C ARG A 164 -3.47 -21.51 17.87
N LEU A 165 -3.02 -20.32 17.45
CA LEU A 165 -3.78 -19.08 17.60
C LEU A 165 -5.06 -19.10 16.74
N ALA A 166 -4.98 -19.54 15.49
CA ALA A 166 -6.13 -19.66 14.60
C ALA A 166 -7.14 -20.72 15.11
N ASP A 167 -6.65 -21.85 15.65
CA ASP A 167 -7.48 -22.87 16.29
C ASP A 167 -8.21 -22.35 17.52
N HIS A 168 -7.52 -21.55 18.34
CA HIS A 168 -8.14 -20.85 19.48
C HIS A 168 -9.25 -19.89 18.99
N ILE A 169 -8.96 -19.06 17.99
CA ILE A 169 -9.94 -18.13 17.41
C ILE A 169 -11.15 -18.89 16.85
N ASP A 170 -10.94 -19.98 16.12
CA ASP A 170 -12.02 -20.85 15.66
C ASP A 170 -12.83 -21.40 16.83
N SER A 171 -12.21 -21.80 17.94
CA SER A 171 -12.95 -22.28 19.11
C SER A 171 -13.87 -21.22 19.74
N VAL A 172 -13.47 -19.94 19.67
CA VAL A 172 -14.16 -18.79 20.28
C VAL A 172 -15.24 -18.21 19.37
N PHE A 173 -14.98 -18.09 18.07
CA PHE A 173 -15.82 -17.37 17.11
C PHE A 173 -16.52 -18.30 16.11
N GLY A 174 -17.77 -18.01 15.79
CA GLY A 174 -18.50 -18.76 14.77
C GLY A 174 -20.01 -18.77 15.01
N PRO A 175 -20.77 -19.50 14.18
CA PRO A 175 -22.24 -19.46 14.20
C PRO A 175 -22.89 -20.29 15.34
N GLY A 176 -22.11 -21.09 16.08
CA GLY A 176 -22.64 -21.94 17.15
C GLY A 176 -23.15 -21.13 18.35
N GLU A 177 -24.16 -21.64 19.07
CA GLU A 177 -24.77 -20.94 20.22
C GLU A 177 -23.78 -20.66 21.37
N SER A 178 -22.76 -21.51 21.53
CA SER A 178 -21.74 -21.36 22.56
C SER A 178 -20.57 -20.45 22.17
N LYS A 179 -20.55 -19.93 20.94
CA LYS A 179 -19.47 -19.10 20.39
C LYS A 179 -19.86 -17.62 20.39
N LEU A 180 -18.86 -16.75 20.34
CA LEU A 180 -19.07 -15.32 20.15
C LEU A 180 -19.45 -15.03 18.69
N HIS A 181 -20.57 -14.33 18.51
CA HIS A 181 -21.07 -13.90 17.19
C HIS A 181 -20.44 -12.57 16.73
N GLY A 182 -19.16 -12.38 17.07
CA GLY A 182 -18.38 -11.17 16.83
C GLY A 182 -17.45 -11.24 15.62
N TYR A 183 -16.89 -10.08 15.29
CA TYR A 183 -15.95 -9.83 14.19
C TYR A 183 -15.10 -8.59 14.55
N PRO A 184 -13.92 -8.40 13.94
CA PRO A 184 -13.02 -7.33 14.38
C PRO A 184 -13.42 -5.93 13.91
N GLY A 185 -13.22 -4.94 14.78
CA GLY A 185 -13.29 -3.52 14.45
C GLY A 185 -12.29 -3.11 13.36
N HIS A 186 -11.11 -3.72 13.33
CA HIS A 186 -10.13 -3.56 12.25
C HIS A 186 -9.97 -4.88 11.48
N PRO A 187 -10.49 -4.98 10.25
CA PRO A 187 -10.24 -6.10 9.34
C PRO A 187 -8.74 -6.33 9.11
N GLU A 188 -8.32 -7.60 9.07
CA GLU A 188 -6.95 -8.09 8.86
C GLU A 188 -6.94 -9.62 9.03
N ILE A 189 -7.71 -10.14 9.98
CA ILE A 189 -7.80 -11.59 10.21
C ILE A 189 -8.34 -12.33 8.99
N GLU A 190 -9.24 -11.70 8.23
CA GLU A 190 -9.91 -12.29 7.07
C GLU A 190 -8.91 -12.61 5.95
N LEU A 191 -8.00 -11.68 5.63
CA LEU A 191 -6.97 -11.89 4.61
C LEU A 191 -5.89 -12.88 5.10
N ALA A 192 -5.56 -12.82 6.39
CA ALA A 192 -4.50 -13.65 6.97
C ALA A 192 -4.91 -15.13 7.06
N LEU A 193 -6.13 -15.42 7.51
CA LEU A 193 -6.67 -16.78 7.55
C LEU A 193 -6.74 -17.42 6.16
N MET A 194 -6.96 -16.64 5.09
CA MET A 194 -6.92 -17.18 3.72
C MET A 194 -5.51 -17.57 3.30
N ARG A 195 -4.50 -16.76 3.65
CA ARG A 195 -3.10 -17.14 3.41
C ARG A 195 -2.71 -18.37 4.24
N LEU A 196 -3.19 -18.47 5.49
CA LEU A 196 -2.95 -19.64 6.32
C LEU A 196 -3.62 -20.89 5.74
N TYR A 197 -4.84 -20.77 5.23
CA TYR A 197 -5.53 -21.85 4.52
C TYR A 197 -4.74 -22.34 3.30
N GLU A 198 -4.17 -21.45 2.48
CA GLU A 198 -3.38 -21.86 1.31
C GLU A 198 -2.15 -22.71 1.67
N VAL A 199 -1.54 -22.50 2.84
CA VAL A 199 -0.35 -23.27 3.26
C VAL A 199 -0.65 -24.47 4.16
N THR A 200 -1.84 -24.53 4.76
CA THR A 200 -2.23 -25.61 5.69
C THR A 200 -3.29 -26.55 5.13
N GLU A 201 -4.06 -26.08 4.15
CA GLU A 201 -5.26 -26.73 3.62
C GLU A 201 -6.32 -27.05 4.70
N GLU A 202 -6.28 -26.38 5.86
CA GLU A 202 -7.23 -26.59 6.96
C GLU A 202 -8.57 -25.90 6.67
N PRO A 203 -9.64 -26.63 6.32
CA PRO A 203 -10.91 -26.04 5.88
C PRO A 203 -11.60 -25.17 6.95
N ARG A 204 -11.29 -25.36 8.24
CA ARG A 204 -11.83 -24.50 9.32
C ARG A 204 -11.41 -23.04 9.15
N TYR A 205 -10.19 -22.76 8.66
CA TYR A 205 -9.75 -21.39 8.44
C TYR A 205 -10.52 -20.71 7.30
N LEU A 206 -10.88 -21.46 6.26
CA LEU A 206 -11.77 -20.97 5.20
C LEU A 206 -13.18 -20.66 5.72
N ALA A 207 -13.75 -21.59 6.48
CA ALA A 207 -15.07 -21.42 7.08
C ALA A 207 -15.11 -20.23 8.06
N LEU A 208 -14.05 -20.04 8.84
CA LEU A 208 -13.92 -18.95 9.80
C LEU A 208 -13.83 -17.57 9.11
N THR A 209 -13.06 -17.45 8.02
CA THR A 209 -13.06 -16.21 7.22
C THR A 209 -14.45 -15.92 6.65
N ASN A 210 -15.12 -16.92 6.08
CA ASN A 210 -16.47 -16.72 5.55
C ASN A 210 -17.44 -16.26 6.66
N TYR A 211 -17.34 -16.84 7.87
CA TYR A 211 -18.11 -16.40 9.01
C TYR A 211 -17.84 -14.92 9.35
N PHE A 212 -16.59 -14.48 9.46
CA PHE A 212 -16.29 -13.07 9.78
C PHE A 212 -16.83 -12.10 8.73
N VAL A 213 -16.74 -12.47 7.44
CA VAL A 213 -17.23 -11.69 6.31
C VAL A 213 -18.76 -11.57 6.34
N GLU A 214 -19.49 -12.67 6.55
CA GLU A 214 -20.95 -12.68 6.56
C GLU A 214 -21.55 -12.07 7.83
N GLN A 215 -20.88 -12.25 8.98
CA GLN A 215 -21.34 -11.72 10.26
C GLN A 215 -21.20 -10.19 10.33
N ARG A 216 -20.23 -9.61 9.62
CA ARG A 216 -19.95 -8.16 9.65
C ARG A 216 -21.15 -7.37 9.13
N GLY A 217 -21.72 -6.54 10.02
CA GLY A 217 -22.86 -5.68 9.71
C GLY A 217 -24.22 -6.37 9.81
N ALA A 218 -24.29 -7.63 10.23
CA ALA A 218 -25.52 -8.30 10.58
C ALA A 218 -26.25 -7.61 11.76
N GLN A 219 -27.56 -7.80 11.82
CA GLN A 219 -28.42 -7.27 12.89
C GLN A 219 -28.86 -8.40 13.85
N PRO A 220 -28.97 -8.14 15.16
CA PRO A 220 -28.55 -6.91 15.84
C PRO A 220 -27.02 -6.76 15.85
N HIS A 221 -26.53 -5.54 15.67
CA HIS A 221 -25.09 -5.29 15.57
C HIS A 221 -24.30 -5.80 16.79
N TYR A 222 -23.25 -6.58 16.54
CA TYR A 222 -22.44 -7.15 17.61
C TYR A 222 -21.78 -6.07 18.48
N TYR A 223 -21.29 -4.98 17.88
CA TYR A 223 -20.65 -3.89 18.62
C TYR A 223 -21.56 -3.23 19.66
N ASP A 224 -22.87 -3.15 19.40
CA ASP A 224 -23.81 -2.63 20.38
C ASP A 224 -23.97 -3.63 21.54
N GLN A 225 -23.99 -4.93 21.24
CA GLN A 225 -24.09 -5.98 22.26
C GLN A 225 -22.85 -6.06 23.15
N GLU A 226 -21.64 -6.04 22.58
CA GLU A 226 -20.42 -6.06 23.37
C GLU A 226 -20.25 -4.76 24.18
N TYR A 227 -20.67 -3.61 23.64
CA TYR A 227 -20.64 -2.33 24.35
C TYR A 227 -21.54 -2.34 25.58
N GLU A 228 -22.76 -2.84 25.46
CA GLU A 228 -23.66 -3.02 26.62
C GLU A 228 -23.10 -4.02 27.64
N LYS A 229 -22.56 -5.16 27.17
CA LYS A 229 -21.98 -6.20 28.04
C LYS A 229 -20.79 -5.69 28.87
N ARG A 230 -19.96 -4.81 28.31
CA ARG A 230 -18.81 -4.20 29.02
C ARG A 230 -19.16 -2.97 29.84
N GLY A 231 -20.45 -2.70 30.08
CA GLY A 231 -20.90 -1.57 30.90
C GLY A 231 -20.72 -0.22 30.23
N GLN A 232 -20.84 -0.16 28.90
CA GLN A 232 -20.77 1.07 28.10
C GLN A 232 -19.44 1.83 28.22
N THR A 233 -18.34 1.10 28.42
CA THR A 233 -16.98 1.64 28.40
C THR A 233 -16.43 1.69 26.97
N SER A 234 -15.56 2.67 26.71
CA SER A 234 -14.83 2.80 25.43
C SER A 234 -13.33 2.96 25.70
N HIS A 235 -12.52 2.43 24.80
CA HIS A 235 -11.06 2.52 24.84
C HIS A 235 -10.58 3.82 24.18
N TRP A 236 -11.22 4.22 23.08
CA TRP A 236 -10.87 5.42 22.34
C TRP A 236 -11.90 6.53 22.54
N HIS A 237 -11.42 7.73 22.88
CA HIS A 237 -12.26 8.91 23.13
C HIS A 237 -12.02 10.07 22.15
N THR A 238 -11.24 9.86 21.09
CA THR A 238 -10.79 10.89 20.13
C THR A 238 -11.94 11.73 19.57
N TYR A 239 -13.07 11.10 19.25
CA TYR A 239 -14.27 11.77 18.74
C TYR A 239 -15.47 11.64 19.70
N GLY A 240 -15.17 11.52 21.00
CA GLY A 240 -16.15 11.32 22.06
C GLY A 240 -16.36 9.84 22.43
N PRO A 241 -17.16 9.55 23.48
CA PRO A 241 -17.35 8.19 23.98
C PRO A 241 -18.01 7.26 22.96
N ALA A 242 -17.44 6.07 22.81
CA ALA A 242 -17.91 4.99 21.95
C ALA A 242 -18.11 5.38 20.48
N TRP A 243 -17.29 6.32 19.96
CA TRP A 243 -17.45 6.81 18.60
C TRP A 243 -17.28 5.70 17.55
N MET A 244 -16.36 4.74 17.76
CA MET A 244 -16.16 3.58 16.86
C MET A 244 -17.32 2.59 16.89
N VAL A 245 -18.05 2.51 18.01
CA VAL A 245 -19.27 1.68 18.14
C VAL A 245 -20.46 2.36 17.46
N LYS A 246 -20.56 3.69 17.60
CA LYS A 246 -21.65 4.50 17.04
C LYS A 246 -21.50 4.68 15.53
N ASP A 247 -20.33 5.05 15.06
CA ASP A 247 -20.00 5.17 13.64
C ASP A 247 -19.55 3.81 13.09
N LYS A 248 -20.53 2.95 12.81
CA LYS A 248 -20.28 1.61 12.27
C LYS A 248 -19.73 1.65 10.84
N ALA A 249 -19.84 2.78 10.13
CA ALA A 249 -19.27 2.94 8.80
C ALA A 249 -17.74 2.96 8.85
N TYR A 250 -17.16 3.52 9.93
CA TYR A 250 -15.72 3.51 10.21
C TYR A 250 -15.07 2.12 10.05
N SER A 251 -15.77 1.07 10.52
CA SER A 251 -15.32 -0.34 10.50
C SER A 251 -16.02 -1.20 9.44
N GLN A 252 -16.66 -0.57 8.44
CA GLN A 252 -17.42 -1.25 7.38
C GLN A 252 -18.47 -2.23 7.93
N ALA A 253 -19.06 -1.90 9.09
CA ALA A 253 -19.99 -2.75 9.84
C ALA A 253 -21.40 -2.15 9.96
N HIS A 254 -21.69 -1.09 9.19
CA HIS A 254 -22.99 -0.44 9.15
C HIS A 254 -24.04 -1.27 8.40
N LEU A 255 -23.60 -2.10 7.45
CA LEU A 255 -24.43 -3.01 6.66
C LEU A 255 -23.62 -4.27 6.29
N PRO A 256 -24.28 -5.41 6.02
CA PRO A 256 -23.63 -6.54 5.35
C PRO A 256 -22.94 -6.09 4.05
N ILE A 257 -21.79 -6.69 3.74
CA ILE A 257 -20.94 -6.28 2.59
C ILE A 257 -21.72 -6.31 1.26
N ALA A 258 -22.59 -7.31 1.09
CA ALA A 258 -23.49 -7.44 -0.06
C ALA A 258 -24.44 -6.26 -0.27
N GLN A 259 -24.67 -5.45 0.76
CA GLN A 259 -25.59 -4.31 0.73
C GLN A 259 -24.88 -2.96 0.68
N GLN A 260 -23.60 -2.88 1.09
CA GLN A 260 -22.81 -1.65 0.99
C GLN A 260 -22.71 -1.22 -0.46
N GLN A 261 -22.67 0.07 -0.79
CA GLN A 261 -22.61 0.55 -2.18
C GLN A 261 -21.34 1.35 -2.50
N THR A 262 -20.68 1.89 -1.47
CA THR A 262 -19.56 2.80 -1.58
C THR A 262 -18.43 2.39 -0.65
N ALA A 263 -17.19 2.71 -1.03
CA ALA A 263 -16.06 2.68 -0.11
C ALA A 263 -16.25 3.79 0.93
N ILE A 264 -16.32 3.42 2.21
CA ILE A 264 -16.61 4.33 3.31
C ILE A 264 -15.85 3.92 4.57
N GLY A 265 -15.69 4.85 5.50
CA GLY A 265 -14.99 4.63 6.75
C GLY A 265 -13.48 4.63 6.56
N HIS A 266 -12.77 4.06 7.53
CA HIS A 266 -11.31 4.05 7.54
C HIS A 266 -10.73 3.35 6.31
N ALA A 267 -9.78 3.99 5.64
CA ALA A 267 -9.30 3.53 4.35
C ALA A 267 -8.58 2.17 4.42
N VAL A 268 -7.68 1.97 5.39
CA VAL A 268 -6.95 0.69 5.59
C VAL A 268 -7.91 -0.47 5.90
N ARG A 269 -8.83 -0.28 6.87
CA ARG A 269 -9.86 -1.27 7.23
C ARG A 269 -10.63 -1.75 6.01
N PHE A 270 -11.07 -0.82 5.16
CA PHE A 270 -11.78 -1.15 3.93
C PHE A 270 -10.94 -2.02 2.99
N VAL A 271 -9.70 -1.61 2.67
CA VAL A 271 -8.88 -2.38 1.71
C VAL A 271 -8.41 -3.72 2.27
N TYR A 272 -8.18 -3.84 3.57
CA TYR A 272 -7.84 -5.13 4.21
C TYR A 272 -9.03 -6.08 4.20
N LEU A 273 -10.23 -5.58 4.54
CA LEU A 273 -11.47 -6.36 4.42
C LEU A 273 -11.66 -6.87 3.00
N MET A 274 -11.60 -5.96 2.01
CA MET A 274 -11.86 -6.32 0.63
C MET A 274 -10.77 -7.22 0.03
N THR A 275 -9.53 -7.15 0.53
CA THR A 275 -8.47 -8.13 0.23
C THR A 275 -8.90 -9.53 0.69
N GLY A 276 -9.38 -9.66 1.94
CA GLY A 276 -9.87 -10.92 2.49
C GLY A 276 -11.09 -11.46 1.73
N VAL A 277 -12.05 -10.59 1.39
CA VAL A 277 -13.26 -10.98 0.62
C VAL A 277 -12.91 -11.43 -0.79
N ALA A 278 -12.01 -10.74 -1.49
CA ALA A 278 -11.57 -11.14 -2.83
C ALA A 278 -10.82 -12.48 -2.79
N HIS A 279 -9.99 -12.68 -1.77
CA HIS A 279 -9.29 -13.93 -1.58
C HIS A 279 -10.27 -15.09 -1.30
N LEU A 280 -11.24 -14.87 -0.41
CA LEU A 280 -12.30 -15.83 -0.13
C LEU A 280 -13.10 -16.16 -1.40
N ALA A 281 -13.58 -15.15 -2.13
CA ALA A 281 -14.38 -15.32 -3.36
C ALA A 281 -13.65 -16.19 -4.40
N ARG A 282 -12.34 -15.98 -4.55
CA ARG A 282 -11.50 -16.78 -5.45
C ARG A 282 -11.48 -18.26 -5.05
N LEU A 283 -11.17 -18.54 -3.78
CA LEU A 283 -10.95 -19.89 -3.27
C LEU A 283 -12.25 -20.67 -3.09
N SER A 284 -13.36 -19.99 -2.74
CA SER A 284 -14.68 -20.60 -2.61
C SER A 284 -15.48 -20.63 -3.92
N HIS A 285 -14.97 -20.00 -4.98
CA HIS A 285 -15.68 -19.80 -6.25
C HIS A 285 -17.05 -19.11 -6.08
N ASP A 286 -17.13 -18.16 -5.14
CA ASP A 286 -18.35 -17.40 -4.85
C ASP A 286 -18.47 -16.16 -5.75
N GLU A 287 -19.30 -16.28 -6.79
CA GLU A 287 -19.55 -15.22 -7.74
C GLU A 287 -20.25 -14.00 -7.10
N SER A 288 -21.06 -14.18 -6.06
CA SER A 288 -21.72 -13.06 -5.37
C SER A 288 -20.69 -12.17 -4.68
N LYS A 289 -19.78 -12.79 -3.93
CA LYS A 289 -18.68 -12.06 -3.27
C LYS A 289 -17.74 -11.40 -4.27
N ARG A 290 -17.48 -12.06 -5.41
CA ARG A 290 -16.74 -11.44 -6.51
C ARG A 290 -17.42 -10.17 -7.03
N GLN A 291 -18.74 -10.17 -7.20
CA GLN A 291 -19.49 -8.98 -7.62
C GLN A 291 -19.45 -7.87 -6.56
N ASP A 292 -19.47 -8.22 -5.27
CA ASP A 292 -19.29 -7.25 -4.19
C ASP A 292 -17.92 -6.57 -4.24
N CYS A 293 -16.85 -7.35 -4.45
CA CYS A 293 -15.51 -6.83 -4.67
C CYS A 293 -15.46 -5.89 -5.88
N LEU A 294 -16.02 -6.28 -7.02
CA LEU A 294 -16.02 -5.45 -8.23
C LEU A 294 -16.78 -4.13 -8.02
N ARG A 295 -17.94 -4.18 -7.37
CA ARG A 295 -18.77 -2.99 -7.09
C ARG A 295 -18.04 -1.99 -6.19
N LEU A 296 -17.44 -2.46 -5.09
CA LEU A 296 -16.71 -1.62 -4.15
C LEU A 296 -15.37 -1.13 -4.72
N TRP A 297 -14.67 -1.97 -5.50
CA TRP A 297 -13.49 -1.58 -6.27
C TRP A 297 -13.81 -0.40 -7.20
N ASN A 298 -14.88 -0.54 -7.99
CA ASN A 298 -15.28 0.48 -8.96
C ASN A 298 -15.63 1.82 -8.29
N ASN A 299 -16.33 1.81 -7.16
CA ASN A 299 -16.58 3.06 -6.42
C ASN A 299 -15.28 3.71 -5.96
N MET A 300 -14.40 2.95 -5.30
CA MET A 300 -13.12 3.46 -4.79
C MET A 300 -12.23 3.99 -5.93
N ALA A 301 -11.92 3.15 -6.92
CA ALA A 301 -10.95 3.44 -7.98
C ALA A 301 -11.40 4.58 -8.91
N GLN A 302 -12.71 4.71 -9.15
CA GLN A 302 -13.24 5.70 -10.11
C GLN A 302 -13.67 7.02 -9.47
N ARG A 303 -13.84 7.07 -8.15
CA ARG A 303 -14.44 8.23 -7.47
C ARG A 303 -13.67 8.72 -6.24
N GLN A 304 -12.84 7.88 -5.63
CA GLN A 304 -12.20 8.18 -4.34
C GLN A 304 -10.70 7.84 -4.31
N LEU A 305 -10.06 7.79 -5.49
CA LEU A 305 -8.63 7.52 -5.67
C LEU A 305 -7.89 8.80 -6.12
N TYR A 306 -6.85 9.19 -5.39
CA TYR A 306 -5.97 10.30 -5.79
C TYR A 306 -5.10 9.91 -6.97
N ILE A 307 -4.62 10.90 -7.74
CA ILE A 307 -3.71 10.67 -8.89
C ILE A 307 -2.40 9.94 -8.49
N THR A 308 -2.01 10.02 -7.22
CA THR A 308 -0.86 9.33 -6.63
C THR A 308 -1.16 7.89 -6.21
N GLY A 309 -2.39 7.40 -6.36
CA GLY A 309 -2.80 6.11 -5.83
C GLY A 309 -3.04 6.11 -4.30
N GLY A 310 -3.11 7.30 -3.70
CA GLY A 310 -3.57 7.49 -2.32
C GLY A 310 -5.09 7.34 -2.19
N ILE A 311 -5.55 6.86 -1.03
CA ILE A 311 -6.97 6.78 -0.65
C ILE A 311 -7.15 7.26 0.79
N GLY A 312 -8.34 7.76 1.12
CA GLY A 312 -8.61 8.45 2.39
C GLY A 312 -8.43 9.96 2.25
N SER A 313 -9.54 10.68 2.10
CA SER A 313 -9.58 12.11 1.78
C SER A 313 -9.65 13.02 3.00
N GLN A 314 -9.87 12.46 4.20
CA GLN A 314 -10.02 13.23 5.43
C GLN A 314 -9.24 12.62 6.60
N SER A 315 -8.74 13.50 7.47
CA SER A 315 -8.05 13.10 8.70
C SER A 315 -8.98 12.55 9.77
N SER A 316 -10.24 13.01 9.80
CA SER A 316 -11.25 12.45 10.69
C SER A 316 -11.48 10.98 10.37
N GLY A 317 -11.05 10.10 11.29
CA GLY A 317 -11.14 8.66 11.11
C GLY A 317 -10.29 8.10 9.96
N GLU A 318 -9.33 8.86 9.42
CA GLU A 318 -8.39 8.37 8.40
C GLU A 318 -9.15 7.75 7.19
N ALA A 319 -10.24 8.41 6.83
CA ALA A 319 -11.36 7.78 6.16
C ALA A 319 -11.56 8.29 4.73
N PHE A 320 -12.28 7.48 3.96
CA PHE A 320 -13.03 7.98 2.81
C PHE A 320 -14.04 9.06 3.27
N SER A 321 -14.32 10.04 2.41
CA SER A 321 -15.38 11.04 2.63
C SER A 321 -16.59 10.72 1.74
N SER A 322 -16.62 11.29 0.54
CA SER A 322 -17.68 11.10 -0.45
C SER A 322 -17.11 11.09 -1.85
N ASP A 323 -17.88 10.55 -2.80
CA ASP A 323 -17.50 10.50 -4.22
C ASP A 323 -16.98 11.87 -4.71
N TYR A 324 -15.80 11.86 -5.32
CA TYR A 324 -15.11 13.01 -5.92
C TYR A 324 -14.62 14.10 -4.95
N ASP A 325 -14.77 13.94 -3.63
CA ASP A 325 -14.17 14.84 -2.65
C ASP A 325 -12.72 14.44 -2.35
N LEU A 326 -11.81 15.00 -3.15
CA LEU A 326 -10.36 14.74 -3.10
C LEU A 326 -9.58 16.05 -2.85
N PRO A 327 -9.64 16.65 -1.64
CA PRO A 327 -8.84 17.84 -1.31
C PRO A 327 -7.34 17.52 -1.39
N ASN A 328 -6.50 18.47 -1.82
CA ASN A 328 -5.06 18.22 -2.01
C ASN A 328 -4.22 18.49 -0.76
N ASP A 329 -4.66 19.44 0.06
CA ASP A 329 -3.96 20.00 1.21
C ASP A 329 -4.44 19.40 2.54
N THR A 330 -5.72 19.02 2.64
CA THR A 330 -6.30 18.34 3.82
C THR A 330 -6.44 16.83 3.67
N VAL A 331 -5.97 16.25 2.56
CA VAL A 331 -5.92 14.80 2.31
C VAL A 331 -5.27 14.04 3.46
N TYR A 332 -5.67 12.77 3.62
CA TYR A 332 -4.98 11.84 4.49
C TYR A 332 -4.00 10.94 3.71
N ALA A 333 -4.50 10.19 2.72
CA ALA A 333 -3.71 9.33 1.83
C ALA A 333 -2.61 8.55 2.58
N GLU A 334 -3.00 7.79 3.59
CA GLU A 334 -2.05 7.09 4.43
C GLU A 334 -1.25 6.06 3.62
N SER A 335 0.06 5.94 3.89
CA SER A 335 0.91 4.93 3.23
C SER A 335 0.38 3.49 3.39
N CYS A 336 -0.16 3.11 4.56
CA CYS A 336 -0.77 1.79 4.76
C CYS A 336 -1.99 1.56 3.86
N ALA A 337 -2.76 2.60 3.56
CA ALA A 337 -3.96 2.46 2.75
C ALA A 337 -3.61 2.20 1.28
N SER A 338 -2.57 2.85 0.75
CA SER A 338 -2.03 2.54 -0.58
C SER A 338 -1.40 1.14 -0.65
N ILE A 339 -0.79 0.66 0.43
CA ILE A 339 -0.28 -0.71 0.53
C ILE A 339 -1.44 -1.72 0.50
N GLY A 340 -2.47 -1.52 1.32
CA GLY A 340 -3.65 -2.38 1.32
C GLY A 340 -4.40 -2.33 -0.01
N LEU A 341 -4.39 -1.19 -0.70
CA LEU A 341 -4.90 -1.07 -2.07
C LEU A 341 -4.12 -1.97 -3.05
N MET A 342 -2.79 -2.03 -2.94
CA MET A 342 -2.00 -2.97 -3.76
C MET A 342 -2.33 -4.43 -3.44
N MET A 343 -2.53 -4.77 -2.16
CA MET A 343 -2.96 -6.11 -1.75
C MET A 343 -4.31 -6.48 -2.34
N PHE A 344 -5.28 -5.56 -2.27
CA PHE A 344 -6.60 -5.75 -2.85
C PHE A 344 -6.53 -5.89 -4.38
N ALA A 345 -5.77 -5.02 -5.05
CA ALA A 345 -5.55 -5.06 -6.49
C ALA A 345 -4.95 -6.39 -6.95
N ARG A 346 -3.96 -6.91 -6.21
CA ARG A 346 -3.38 -8.23 -6.46
C ARG A 346 -4.44 -9.33 -6.38
N ARG A 347 -5.29 -9.34 -5.35
CA ARG A 347 -6.37 -10.35 -5.24
C ARG A 347 -7.42 -10.21 -6.34
N MET A 348 -7.70 -8.99 -6.80
CA MET A 348 -8.55 -8.77 -7.97
C MET A 348 -7.93 -9.33 -9.26
N LEU A 349 -6.61 -9.15 -9.49
CA LEU A 349 -5.88 -9.76 -10.63
C LEU A 349 -5.90 -11.28 -10.60
N GLU A 350 -5.76 -11.86 -9.41
CA GLU A 350 -5.86 -13.31 -9.21
C GLU A 350 -7.27 -13.83 -9.53
N MET A 351 -8.34 -13.06 -9.28
CA MET A 351 -9.68 -13.45 -9.73
C MET A 351 -9.89 -13.23 -11.23
N GLU A 352 -9.36 -12.13 -11.76
CA GLU A 352 -9.60 -11.70 -13.14
C GLU A 352 -8.44 -10.86 -13.68
N GLY A 353 -7.83 -11.34 -14.78
CA GLY A 353 -6.72 -10.67 -15.44
C GLY A 353 -7.13 -9.41 -16.22
N ASP A 354 -7.53 -8.36 -15.51
CA ASP A 354 -7.90 -7.04 -16.03
C ASP A 354 -6.84 -6.01 -15.62
N SER A 355 -6.32 -5.25 -16.60
CA SER A 355 -5.17 -4.35 -16.38
C SER A 355 -5.49 -3.23 -15.40
N GLN A 356 -6.77 -2.84 -15.26
CA GLN A 356 -7.17 -1.73 -14.38
C GLN A 356 -6.68 -1.92 -12.93
N TYR A 357 -6.62 -3.17 -12.46
CA TYR A 357 -6.13 -3.50 -11.14
C TYR A 357 -4.62 -3.26 -11.04
N ALA A 358 -3.86 -3.71 -12.05
CA ALA A 358 -2.42 -3.51 -12.14
C ALA A 358 -2.03 -2.05 -12.40
N ASP A 359 -2.86 -1.28 -13.12
CA ASP A 359 -2.67 0.16 -13.33
C ASP A 359 -2.80 0.94 -12.01
N VAL A 360 -3.80 0.60 -11.18
CA VAL A 360 -3.95 1.16 -9.82
C VAL A 360 -2.81 0.72 -8.91
N MET A 361 -2.41 -0.55 -8.97
CA MET A 361 -1.27 -1.09 -8.21
C MET A 361 0.04 -0.39 -8.56
N GLU A 362 0.33 -0.21 -9.86
CA GLU A 362 1.49 0.52 -10.36
C GLU A 362 1.49 1.98 -9.90
N ARG A 363 0.32 2.65 -10.00
CA ARG A 363 0.15 4.03 -9.55
C ARG A 363 0.43 4.18 -8.06
N ALA A 364 -0.12 3.30 -7.22
CA ALA A 364 0.13 3.33 -5.78
C ALA A 364 1.61 3.05 -5.45
N LEU A 365 2.22 2.05 -6.10
CA LEU A 365 3.62 1.69 -5.89
C LEU A 365 4.55 2.87 -6.19
N TYR A 366 4.58 3.33 -7.44
CA TYR A 366 5.57 4.31 -7.90
C TYR A 366 5.34 5.73 -7.38
N ASN A 367 4.21 5.96 -6.71
CA ASN A 367 3.88 7.24 -6.10
C ASN A 367 3.72 7.08 -4.59
N THR A 368 2.54 6.81 -4.03
CA THR A 368 2.31 6.93 -2.57
C THR A 368 3.15 5.97 -1.73
N VAL A 369 3.36 4.74 -2.18
CA VAL A 369 4.14 3.76 -1.41
C VAL A 369 5.62 4.17 -1.34
N LEU A 370 6.25 4.46 -2.48
CA LEU A 370 7.63 4.99 -2.48
C LEU A 370 7.72 6.36 -1.81
N GLY A 371 6.70 7.20 -1.96
CA GLY A 371 6.60 8.53 -1.34
C GLY A 371 6.50 8.47 0.18
N GLY A 372 6.02 7.36 0.74
CA GLY A 372 5.93 7.12 2.18
C GLY A 372 7.28 7.01 2.89
N MET A 373 8.40 6.82 2.17
CA MET A 373 9.72 6.66 2.75
C MET A 373 10.74 7.64 2.15
N ALA A 374 11.61 8.20 2.99
CA ALA A 374 12.72 9.02 2.54
C ALA A 374 13.73 8.17 1.77
N LEU A 375 14.50 8.82 0.90
CA LEU A 375 15.53 8.13 0.12
C LEU A 375 16.69 7.60 0.99
N ASP A 376 16.73 7.95 2.27
CA ASP A 376 17.67 7.43 3.27
C ASP A 376 17.16 6.20 4.03
N GLY A 377 15.90 5.83 3.89
CA GLY A 377 15.27 4.70 4.58
C GLY A 377 15.06 4.88 6.09
N LYS A 378 15.21 6.10 6.63
CA LYS A 378 15.14 6.36 8.08
C LYS A 378 14.04 7.34 8.49
N HIS A 379 13.34 7.92 7.52
CA HIS A 379 12.24 8.83 7.74
C HIS A 379 11.03 8.43 6.88
N PHE A 380 9.84 8.54 7.44
CA PHE A 380 8.58 8.07 6.85
C PHE A 380 7.49 9.14 6.94
N PHE A 381 6.60 9.13 5.96
CA PHE A 381 5.30 9.78 6.09
C PHE A 381 4.26 8.76 6.56
N TYR A 382 3.37 9.23 7.42
CA TYR A 382 2.09 8.58 7.64
C TYR A 382 1.10 9.07 6.58
N VAL A 383 0.92 10.39 6.52
CA VAL A 383 0.04 11.13 5.60
C VAL A 383 0.82 11.60 4.37
N ASN A 384 0.23 11.46 3.18
CA ASN A 384 0.90 11.81 1.92
C ASN A 384 0.15 12.92 1.14
N PRO A 385 0.42 14.21 1.42
CA PRO A 385 -0.27 15.33 0.81
C PRO A 385 0.05 15.53 -0.68
N LEU A 386 -0.86 16.18 -1.40
CA LEU A 386 -0.67 16.62 -2.79
C LEU A 386 -0.37 18.13 -2.90
N GLU A 387 -0.60 18.86 -1.80
CA GLU A 387 -0.28 20.28 -1.63
C GLU A 387 0.18 20.52 -0.18
N VAL A 388 1.29 21.25 -0.01
CA VAL A 388 1.88 21.56 1.29
C VAL A 388 2.30 23.03 1.31
N HIS A 389 1.85 23.76 2.33
CA HIS A 389 2.29 25.12 2.63
C HIS A 389 2.73 25.21 4.10
N PRO A 390 4.03 25.02 4.40
CA PRO A 390 4.51 24.82 5.78
C PRO A 390 4.13 25.95 6.74
N LYS A 391 4.12 27.20 6.26
CA LYS A 391 3.72 28.38 7.06
C LYS A 391 2.31 28.24 7.64
N THR A 392 1.36 27.65 6.91
CA THR A 392 -0.03 27.49 7.38
C THR A 392 -0.19 26.31 8.34
N LEU A 393 0.55 25.21 8.14
CA LEU A 393 0.42 23.98 8.94
C LEU A 393 0.55 24.25 10.44
N LYS A 394 1.43 25.18 10.82
CA LYS A 394 1.70 25.52 12.22
C LYS A 394 0.53 26.22 12.95
N PHE A 395 -0.35 26.90 12.22
CA PHE A 395 -1.34 27.80 12.82
C PHE A 395 -2.79 27.40 12.53
N ASN A 396 -3.03 26.37 11.72
CA ASN A 396 -4.37 25.93 11.37
C ASN A 396 -4.55 24.43 11.62
N HIS A 397 -5.35 24.10 12.62
CA HIS A 397 -5.56 22.75 13.14
C HIS A 397 -6.22 21.77 12.18
N ILE A 398 -6.81 22.25 11.07
CA ILE A 398 -7.30 21.33 10.02
C ILE A 398 -6.15 20.56 9.35
N TYR A 399 -4.90 20.98 9.55
CA TYR A 399 -3.70 20.38 8.97
C TYR A 399 -2.80 19.68 10.00
N ASP A 400 -3.24 19.48 11.25
CA ASP A 400 -2.38 18.90 12.30
C ASP A 400 -1.84 17.51 11.92
N HIS A 401 -2.53 16.78 11.04
CA HIS A 401 -2.11 15.48 10.50
C HIS A 401 -1.05 15.56 9.40
N VAL A 402 -0.91 16.71 8.72
CA VAL A 402 0.03 16.90 7.61
C VAL A 402 1.39 17.34 8.16
N LYS A 403 2.45 16.58 7.87
CA LYS A 403 3.83 16.97 8.18
C LYS A 403 4.53 17.43 6.91
N PRO A 404 5.29 18.55 6.93
CA PRO A 404 5.96 19.06 5.73
C PRO A 404 7.26 18.29 5.41
N ILE A 405 7.76 17.49 6.35
CA ILE A 405 8.91 16.60 6.21
C ILE A 405 8.61 15.24 6.82
N ARG A 406 9.27 14.20 6.30
CA ARG A 406 9.17 12.83 6.85
C ARG A 406 9.71 12.77 8.27
N GLN A 407 9.07 11.95 9.10
CA GLN A 407 9.37 11.77 10.52
C GLN A 407 10.12 10.45 10.74
N ARG A 408 10.91 10.31 11.81
CA ARG A 408 11.72 9.09 12.03
C ARG A 408 10.90 7.86 12.43
N TRP A 409 10.37 7.89 13.63
CA TRP A 409 9.45 6.91 14.21
C TRP A 409 8.38 7.68 14.97
N PHE A 410 7.20 7.09 15.12
CA PHE A 410 6.05 7.74 15.76
C PHE A 410 5.23 6.71 16.52
N GLY A 411 4.47 7.15 17.54
CA GLY A 411 3.80 6.24 18.48
C GLY A 411 2.79 5.26 17.86
N CYS A 412 2.23 5.57 16.67
CA CYS A 412 1.45 4.63 15.86
C CYS A 412 2.27 4.21 14.63
N ALA A 413 3.23 3.29 14.78
CA ALA A 413 4.21 2.97 13.75
C ALA A 413 3.74 1.93 12.72
N CYS A 414 2.48 2.00 12.28
CA CYS A 414 1.96 1.06 11.30
C CYS A 414 2.68 1.15 9.93
N CYS A 415 3.03 2.36 9.48
CA CYS A 415 3.54 2.63 8.13
C CYS A 415 4.95 2.07 7.86
N PRO A 416 5.98 2.30 8.71
CA PRO A 416 7.34 1.90 8.35
C PRO A 416 7.52 0.39 8.15
N PRO A 417 7.06 -0.51 9.05
CA PRO A 417 7.14 -1.96 8.83
C PRO A 417 6.30 -2.41 7.63
N ASN A 418 5.16 -1.74 7.38
CA ASN A 418 4.29 -2.06 6.25
C ASN A 418 4.97 -1.75 4.90
N ILE A 419 5.68 -0.62 4.80
CA ILE A 419 6.50 -0.27 3.62
C ILE A 419 7.62 -1.30 3.45
N ALA A 420 8.31 -1.68 4.54
CA ALA A 420 9.39 -2.65 4.50
C ALA A 420 8.94 -4.01 3.95
N ARG A 421 7.83 -4.57 4.43
CA ARG A 421 7.32 -5.86 3.95
C ARG A 421 6.89 -5.85 2.48
N VAL A 422 6.27 -4.77 2.00
CA VAL A 422 5.83 -4.69 0.59
C VAL A 422 7.02 -4.55 -0.35
N LEU A 423 7.99 -3.72 0.00
CA LEU A 423 9.19 -3.54 -0.83
C LEU A 423 10.05 -4.81 -0.86
N THR A 424 10.15 -5.51 0.27
CA THR A 424 10.84 -6.81 0.29
C THR A 424 10.09 -7.89 -0.48
N SER A 425 8.75 -7.86 -0.49
CA SER A 425 7.91 -8.81 -1.22
C SER A 425 7.51 -8.35 -2.63
N ILE A 426 8.20 -7.36 -3.22
CA ILE A 426 7.72 -6.71 -4.47
C ILE A 426 7.56 -7.68 -5.64
N GLY A 427 8.34 -8.78 -5.65
CA GLY A 427 8.25 -9.86 -6.64
C GLY A 427 6.85 -10.46 -6.77
N HIS A 428 6.09 -10.54 -5.66
CA HIS A 428 4.71 -11.01 -5.66
C HIS A 428 3.74 -10.12 -6.46
N TYR A 429 4.10 -8.86 -6.71
CA TYR A 429 3.27 -7.90 -7.44
C TYR A 429 3.71 -7.73 -8.89
N LEU A 430 4.91 -8.20 -9.26
CA LEU A 430 5.40 -8.14 -10.64
C LEU A 430 4.62 -9.10 -11.56
N TYR A 431 4.15 -10.23 -11.02
CA TYR A 431 3.53 -11.29 -11.79
C TYR A 431 2.28 -11.85 -11.12
N THR A 432 1.34 -12.36 -11.93
CA THR A 432 0.25 -13.24 -11.48
C THR A 432 0.31 -14.54 -12.28
N PRO A 433 0.92 -15.61 -11.74
CA PRO A 433 0.94 -16.93 -12.38
C PRO A 433 -0.45 -17.55 -12.39
N ARG A 434 -0.92 -17.97 -13.55
CA ARG A 434 -2.15 -18.75 -13.71
C ARG A 434 -1.88 -19.95 -14.60
N GLU A 435 -2.73 -20.97 -14.48
CA GLU A 435 -2.66 -22.18 -15.30
C GLU A 435 -2.67 -21.86 -16.79
N ASP A 436 -3.48 -20.89 -17.22
CA ASP A 436 -3.65 -20.49 -18.61
C ASP A 436 -2.62 -19.47 -19.13
N ALA A 437 -2.06 -18.64 -18.25
CA ALA A 437 -1.12 -17.58 -18.61
C ALA A 437 -0.28 -17.07 -17.43
N LEU A 438 0.93 -16.60 -17.72
CA LEU A 438 1.71 -15.76 -16.82
C LEU A 438 1.41 -14.29 -17.12
N TYR A 439 0.71 -13.62 -16.21
CA TYR A 439 0.46 -12.18 -16.28
C TYR A 439 1.69 -11.42 -15.78
N ILE A 440 2.18 -10.49 -16.59
CA ILE A 440 3.30 -9.59 -16.26
C ILE A 440 2.69 -8.22 -15.97
N ASN A 441 2.60 -7.90 -14.68
CA ASN A 441 1.85 -6.77 -14.17
C ASN A 441 2.73 -5.51 -14.08
N ILE A 442 3.91 -5.60 -13.46
CA ILE A 442 4.81 -4.45 -13.29
C ILE A 442 6.15 -4.77 -13.94
N TYR A 443 6.61 -3.86 -14.79
CA TYR A 443 7.86 -4.02 -15.51
C TYR A 443 9.02 -3.54 -14.64
N ALA A 444 9.85 -4.48 -14.21
CA ALA A 444 11.06 -4.22 -13.45
C ALA A 444 12.13 -5.24 -13.85
N GLY A 445 13.40 -4.81 -13.88
CA GLY A 445 14.51 -5.72 -14.15
C GLY A 445 14.54 -6.88 -13.15
N ASN A 446 14.44 -8.12 -13.64
CA ASN A 446 14.50 -9.31 -12.78
C ASN A 446 14.82 -10.57 -13.59
N SER A 447 15.20 -11.63 -12.90
CA SER A 447 15.19 -12.99 -13.43
C SER A 447 14.24 -13.85 -12.61
N MET A 448 13.45 -14.70 -13.26
CA MET A 448 12.46 -15.51 -12.58
C MET A 448 12.27 -16.90 -13.20
N GLU A 449 11.91 -17.87 -12.36
CA GLU A 449 11.48 -19.21 -12.75
C GLU A 449 10.05 -19.47 -12.25
N VAL A 450 9.14 -19.87 -13.15
CA VAL A 450 7.75 -20.21 -12.80
C VAL A 450 7.41 -21.61 -13.30
N PRO A 451 6.89 -22.49 -12.43
CA PRO A 451 6.30 -23.75 -12.85
C PRO A 451 5.06 -23.50 -13.72
N VAL A 452 4.99 -24.19 -14.87
CA VAL A 452 3.81 -24.23 -15.74
C VAL A 452 3.47 -25.68 -16.05
N GLU A 453 2.27 -25.95 -16.60
CA GLU A 453 1.72 -27.31 -16.78
C GLU A 453 2.74 -28.34 -17.30
N ASN A 454 3.59 -27.97 -18.26
CA ASN A 454 4.54 -28.87 -18.92
C ASN A 454 6.01 -28.41 -18.81
N GLY A 455 6.42 -27.80 -17.69
CA GLY A 455 7.83 -27.48 -17.44
C GLY A 455 8.04 -26.27 -16.54
N THR A 456 9.19 -25.63 -16.68
CA THR A 456 9.54 -24.40 -15.96
C THR A 456 9.86 -23.33 -16.97
N LEU A 457 9.05 -22.26 -16.96
CA LEU A 457 9.31 -21.07 -17.75
C LEU A 457 10.32 -20.20 -17.01
N ARG A 458 11.44 -19.89 -17.67
CA ARG A 458 12.47 -18.98 -17.17
C ARG A 458 12.51 -17.71 -18.00
N LEU A 459 12.40 -16.57 -17.33
CA LEU A 459 12.42 -15.26 -17.97
C LEU A 459 13.50 -14.37 -17.35
N ARG A 460 14.16 -13.57 -18.19
CA ARG A 460 14.92 -12.39 -17.77
C ARG A 460 14.24 -11.16 -18.31
N VAL A 461 13.81 -10.28 -17.42
CA VAL A 461 13.32 -8.95 -17.75
C VAL A 461 14.45 -7.95 -17.51
N SER A 462 14.70 -7.09 -18.49
CA SER A 462 15.69 -6.02 -18.40
C SER A 462 15.15 -4.72 -18.98
N GLY A 463 15.66 -3.60 -18.49
CA GLY A 463 15.24 -2.26 -18.87
C GLY A 463 15.53 -1.30 -17.73
N ASN A 464 15.16 -0.03 -17.90
CA ASN A 464 15.28 0.98 -16.86
C ASN A 464 13.93 1.66 -16.61
N TYR A 465 12.88 0.85 -16.51
CA TYR A 465 11.54 1.31 -16.14
C TYR A 465 11.56 1.78 -14.67
N PRO A 466 10.92 2.90 -14.29
CA PRO A 466 10.00 3.75 -15.05
C PRO A 466 10.66 4.92 -15.80
N TRP A 467 11.98 4.91 -15.97
CA TRP A 467 12.71 6.02 -16.59
C TRP A 467 12.79 5.89 -18.12
N GLN A 468 12.93 4.68 -18.64
CA GLN A 468 13.03 4.40 -20.07
C GLN A 468 11.83 3.60 -20.58
N GLU A 469 11.59 3.74 -21.89
CA GLU A 469 10.41 3.20 -22.58
C GLU A 469 10.57 1.71 -22.94
N GLN A 470 11.80 1.24 -23.09
CA GLN A 470 12.11 -0.11 -23.57
C GLN A 470 12.21 -1.09 -22.39
N VAL A 471 11.49 -2.20 -22.52
CA VAL A 471 11.57 -3.38 -21.67
C VAL A 471 11.85 -4.58 -22.57
N THR A 472 12.89 -5.34 -22.24
CA THR A 472 13.23 -6.59 -22.93
C THR A 472 12.89 -7.76 -22.01
N ILE A 473 12.14 -8.72 -22.53
CA ILE A 473 11.81 -9.98 -21.85
C ILE A 473 12.42 -11.11 -22.68
N ALA A 474 13.52 -11.68 -22.18
CA ALA A 474 14.22 -12.78 -22.79
C ALA A 474 13.78 -14.10 -22.16
N VAL A 475 13.54 -15.12 -22.99
CA VAL A 475 13.27 -16.48 -22.54
C VAL A 475 14.60 -17.21 -22.35
N GLU A 476 14.83 -17.69 -21.13
CA GLU A 476 16.03 -18.43 -20.71
C GLU A 476 15.70 -19.90 -20.36
N SER A 477 14.61 -20.42 -20.91
CA SER A 477 14.14 -21.79 -20.64
C SER A 477 14.99 -22.80 -21.42
N PRO A 478 15.76 -23.71 -20.75
CA PRO A 478 16.66 -24.62 -21.46
C PRO A 478 15.96 -25.68 -22.31
N GLN A 479 14.68 -25.94 -22.02
CA GLN A 479 13.80 -26.79 -22.82
C GLN A 479 12.64 -25.92 -23.33
N PRO A 480 12.14 -26.16 -24.55
CA PRO A 480 10.97 -25.45 -25.05
C PRO A 480 9.74 -25.65 -24.15
N VAL A 481 9.02 -24.58 -23.87
CA VAL A 481 7.83 -24.59 -23.00
C VAL A 481 6.68 -23.90 -23.70
N ARG A 482 5.56 -24.61 -23.88
CA ARG A 482 4.33 -24.00 -24.41
C ARG A 482 3.57 -23.30 -23.29
N HIS A 483 3.44 -21.97 -23.39
CA HIS A 483 2.67 -21.19 -22.42
C HIS A 483 2.23 -19.84 -22.99
N THR A 484 1.32 -19.16 -22.30
CA THR A 484 0.89 -17.80 -22.65
C THR A 484 1.61 -16.78 -21.78
N LEU A 485 2.21 -15.78 -22.41
CA LEU A 485 2.60 -14.55 -21.72
C LEU A 485 1.51 -13.49 -21.91
N ALA A 486 0.99 -12.95 -20.82
CA ALA A 486 0.03 -11.85 -20.82
C ALA A 486 0.73 -10.56 -20.36
N LEU A 487 1.08 -9.68 -21.30
CA LEU A 487 1.84 -8.46 -21.05
C LEU A 487 0.89 -7.30 -20.81
N ARG A 488 0.96 -6.63 -19.64
CA ARG A 488 0.13 -5.45 -19.40
C ARG A 488 0.44 -4.33 -20.39
N LEU A 489 -0.59 -3.73 -20.97
CA LEU A 489 -0.51 -2.49 -21.71
C LEU A 489 -1.05 -1.38 -20.80
N PRO A 490 -0.17 -0.55 -20.18
CA PRO A 490 -0.61 0.43 -19.19
C PRO A 490 -1.60 1.44 -19.76
N ASP A 491 -2.59 1.86 -18.97
CA ASP A 491 -3.63 2.82 -19.38
C ASP A 491 -3.08 4.16 -19.89
N TRP A 492 -1.94 4.61 -19.35
CA TRP A 492 -1.25 5.83 -19.73
C TRP A 492 -0.50 5.71 -21.07
N CYS A 493 -0.30 4.49 -21.60
CA CYS A 493 0.43 4.23 -22.82
C CYS A 493 -0.53 4.05 -24.02
N THR A 494 -0.57 5.02 -24.92
CA THR A 494 -1.52 5.03 -26.05
C THR A 494 -1.06 4.23 -27.27
N GLN A 495 0.24 3.95 -27.38
CA GLN A 495 0.84 3.31 -28.57
C GLN A 495 1.95 2.32 -28.15
N PRO A 496 1.63 1.26 -27.40
CA PRO A 496 2.61 0.23 -27.08
C PRO A 496 3.07 -0.48 -28.35
N GLN A 497 4.36 -0.80 -28.43
CA GLN A 497 4.94 -1.57 -29.53
C GLN A 497 5.59 -2.83 -28.98
N ILE A 498 5.35 -3.97 -29.64
CA ILE A 498 5.89 -5.26 -29.21
C ILE A 498 6.50 -5.95 -30.42
N ILE A 499 7.79 -6.24 -30.32
CA ILE A 499 8.56 -6.96 -31.33
C ILE A 499 9.05 -8.27 -30.71
N LEU A 500 8.78 -9.38 -31.37
CA LEU A 500 9.23 -10.71 -30.99
C LEU A 500 10.22 -11.21 -32.04
N ASN A 501 11.48 -11.44 -31.64
CA ASN A 501 12.53 -11.92 -32.54
C ASN A 501 12.70 -11.08 -33.84
N GLY A 502 12.40 -9.79 -33.77
CA GLY A 502 12.49 -8.87 -34.92
C GLY A 502 11.20 -8.69 -35.71
N GLU A 503 10.13 -9.42 -35.39
CA GLU A 503 8.83 -9.33 -36.07
C GLU A 503 7.74 -8.75 -35.16
N GLU A 504 6.78 -8.03 -35.74
CA GLU A 504 5.62 -7.54 -35.00
C GLU A 504 4.73 -8.70 -34.54
N VAL A 505 4.23 -8.63 -33.31
CA VAL A 505 3.32 -9.65 -32.77
C VAL A 505 1.87 -9.31 -33.12
N GLY A 506 1.08 -10.33 -33.44
CA GLY A 506 -0.36 -10.18 -33.62
C GLY A 506 -1.04 -9.62 -32.36
N GLN A 507 -2.10 -8.82 -32.55
CA GLN A 507 -2.80 -8.15 -31.46
C GLN A 507 -3.95 -9.03 -30.93
N ASP A 508 -3.69 -9.80 -29.85
CA ASP A 508 -4.73 -10.44 -29.02
C ASP A 508 -4.77 -9.74 -27.66
N ILE A 509 -5.43 -8.58 -27.62
CA ILE A 509 -5.52 -7.76 -26.42
C ILE A 509 -6.84 -8.06 -25.71
N ARG A 510 -6.75 -8.50 -24.46
CA ARG A 510 -7.91 -8.81 -23.61
C ARG A 510 -7.75 -8.04 -22.31
N LYS A 511 -8.71 -7.15 -22.01
CA LYS A 511 -8.75 -6.35 -20.77
C LYS A 511 -7.40 -5.69 -20.44
N GLY A 512 -6.79 -5.07 -21.44
CA GLY A 512 -5.50 -4.36 -21.29
C GLY A 512 -4.26 -5.26 -21.20
N TYR A 513 -4.36 -6.56 -21.45
CA TYR A 513 -3.20 -7.46 -21.58
C TYR A 513 -3.07 -8.00 -23.00
N LEU A 514 -1.88 -7.89 -23.59
CA LEU A 514 -1.53 -8.59 -24.83
C LEU A 514 -1.17 -10.04 -24.53
N HIS A 515 -1.95 -10.98 -25.06
CA HIS A 515 -1.75 -12.41 -24.86
C HIS A 515 -0.94 -12.99 -26.02
N ILE A 516 0.16 -13.66 -25.69
CA ILE A 516 1.05 -14.30 -26.66
C ILE A 516 1.20 -15.76 -26.27
N THR A 517 0.47 -16.64 -26.96
CA THR A 517 0.54 -18.08 -26.75
C THR A 517 1.46 -18.72 -27.78
N ARG A 518 2.55 -19.34 -27.33
CA ARG A 518 3.47 -20.06 -28.21
C ARG A 518 4.27 -21.11 -27.45
N GLU A 519 5.04 -21.87 -28.20
CA GLU A 519 6.19 -22.60 -27.68
C GLU A 519 7.36 -21.62 -27.57
N TRP A 520 7.78 -21.39 -26.34
CA TRP A 520 8.87 -20.50 -25.98
C TRP A 520 10.16 -21.31 -25.88
N GLN A 521 11.21 -20.85 -26.55
CA GLN A 521 12.52 -21.50 -26.55
C GLN A 521 13.61 -20.52 -26.12
N GLU A 522 14.75 -21.06 -25.66
CA GLU A 522 15.91 -20.24 -25.33
C GLU A 522 16.29 -19.31 -26.48
N GLY A 523 16.51 -18.03 -26.15
CA GLY A 523 16.84 -16.98 -27.11
C GLY A 523 15.64 -16.22 -27.69
N ASP A 524 14.40 -16.70 -27.49
CA ASP A 524 13.22 -15.89 -27.80
C ASP A 524 13.27 -14.58 -27.00
N THR A 525 13.08 -13.46 -27.69
CA THR A 525 13.19 -12.13 -27.08
C THR A 525 12.01 -11.26 -27.49
N LEU A 526 11.24 -10.82 -26.49
CA LEU A 526 10.22 -9.80 -26.61
C LEU A 526 10.80 -8.44 -26.26
N ASN A 527 10.72 -7.49 -27.19
CA ASN A 527 11.02 -6.09 -26.94
C ASN A 527 9.71 -5.31 -26.89
N LEU A 528 9.34 -4.89 -25.70
CA LEU A 528 8.21 -4.02 -25.43
C LEU A 528 8.71 -2.58 -25.36
N THR A 529 8.14 -1.70 -26.18
CA THR A 529 8.31 -0.26 -26.08
C THR A 529 7.01 0.34 -25.58
N LEU A 530 7.09 1.05 -24.46
CA LEU A 530 5.99 1.81 -23.87
C LEU A 530 6.34 3.30 -23.97
N PRO A 531 5.94 4.01 -25.04
CA PRO A 531 6.24 5.43 -25.18
C PRO A 531 5.79 6.24 -23.95
N MET A 532 6.72 7.00 -23.35
CA MET A 532 6.52 7.78 -22.12
C MET A 532 6.66 9.28 -22.41
N PRO A 533 5.77 9.88 -23.22
CA PRO A 533 5.74 11.33 -23.35
C PRO A 533 5.36 11.96 -22.02
N VAL A 534 5.79 13.21 -21.80
CA VAL A 534 5.26 14.00 -20.70
C VAL A 534 3.79 14.32 -21.01
N ARG A 535 2.89 13.91 -20.12
CA ARG A 535 1.45 14.10 -20.23
C ARG A 535 0.95 15.14 -19.25
N ARG A 536 0.01 15.95 -19.74
CA ARG A 536 -0.91 16.73 -18.91
C ARG A 536 -2.07 15.82 -18.50
N VAL A 537 -2.33 15.72 -17.20
CA VAL A 537 -3.42 14.92 -16.63
C VAL A 537 -4.45 15.87 -16.01
N TYR A 538 -5.71 15.66 -16.36
CA TYR A 538 -6.84 16.46 -15.89
C TYR A 538 -7.73 15.61 -14.99
N GLY A 539 -8.24 16.21 -13.92
CA GLY A 539 -9.24 15.56 -13.08
C GLY A 539 -10.60 15.51 -13.76
N ASN A 540 -11.43 14.55 -13.33
CA ASN A 540 -12.85 14.57 -13.66
C ASN A 540 -13.48 15.90 -13.19
N PRO A 541 -14.36 16.56 -13.97
CA PRO A 541 -15.00 17.83 -13.58
C PRO A 541 -15.76 17.81 -12.24
N LEU A 542 -16.14 16.62 -11.75
CA LEU A 542 -16.76 16.45 -10.43
C LEU A 542 -15.75 16.63 -9.27
N VAL A 543 -14.45 16.49 -9.54
CA VAL A 543 -13.38 16.71 -8.55
C VAL A 543 -13.11 18.21 -8.44
N ARG A 544 -13.89 18.89 -7.60
CA ARG A 544 -13.86 20.36 -7.46
C ARG A 544 -12.48 20.96 -7.16
N HIS A 545 -11.66 20.24 -6.39
CA HIS A 545 -10.36 20.72 -5.87
C HIS A 545 -9.29 20.89 -6.96
N VAL A 546 -9.52 20.31 -8.15
CA VAL A 546 -8.58 20.36 -9.27
C VAL A 546 -9.13 21.14 -10.47
N ALA A 547 -10.25 21.85 -10.30
CA ALA A 547 -10.82 22.70 -11.32
C ALA A 547 -9.83 23.78 -11.77
N GLY A 548 -9.62 23.91 -13.08
CA GLY A 548 -8.65 24.85 -13.65
C GLY A 548 -7.18 24.49 -13.39
N LYS A 549 -6.91 23.27 -12.92
CA LYS A 549 -5.56 22.79 -12.65
C LYS A 549 -5.21 21.59 -13.53
N VAL A 550 -3.91 21.37 -13.67
CA VAL A 550 -3.32 20.27 -14.43
C VAL A 550 -2.19 19.63 -13.62
N ALA A 551 -2.11 18.31 -13.66
CA ALA A 551 -0.98 17.55 -13.10
C ALA A 551 -0.07 17.06 -14.23
N ILE A 552 1.21 16.85 -13.93
CA ILE A 552 2.20 16.37 -14.88
C ILE A 552 2.54 14.91 -14.57
N GLN A 553 2.47 14.04 -15.58
CA GLN A 553 2.80 12.63 -15.46
C GLN A 553 3.73 12.20 -16.60
N ARG A 554 4.69 11.31 -16.33
CA ARG A 554 5.48 10.64 -17.36
C ARG A 554 5.60 9.16 -17.02
N GLY A 555 5.09 8.29 -17.89
CA GLY A 555 4.93 6.88 -17.57
C GLY A 555 4.04 6.72 -16.32
N PRO A 556 4.43 5.89 -15.34
CA PRO A 556 3.67 5.72 -14.09
C PRO A 556 3.92 6.80 -13.04
N LEU A 557 4.87 7.72 -13.28
CA LEU A 557 5.32 8.70 -12.31
C LEU A 557 4.52 10.00 -12.40
N VAL A 558 3.88 10.38 -11.29
CA VAL A 558 3.33 11.72 -11.07
C VAL A 558 4.47 12.64 -10.66
N TYR A 559 4.44 13.89 -11.12
CA TYR A 559 5.44 14.90 -10.81
C TYR A 559 4.85 16.03 -9.97
N CYS A 560 5.70 16.71 -9.20
CA CYS A 560 5.34 17.87 -8.39
C CYS A 560 6.34 19.02 -8.54
N LEU A 561 5.92 20.21 -8.14
CA LEU A 561 6.79 21.36 -7.92
C LEU A 561 7.20 21.40 -6.44
N GLU A 562 8.47 21.63 -6.15
CA GLU A 562 8.97 21.96 -4.81
C GLU A 562 9.49 23.41 -4.77
N GLN A 563 9.39 24.05 -3.60
CA GLN A 563 9.95 25.37 -3.33
C GLN A 563 11.45 25.44 -3.66
N ALA A 564 12.18 24.35 -3.41
CA ALA A 564 13.62 24.27 -3.64
C ALA A 564 14.04 24.54 -5.09
N ASP A 565 13.18 24.24 -6.07
CA ASP A 565 13.47 24.50 -7.50
C ASP A 565 12.72 25.70 -8.08
N ASN A 566 11.62 26.10 -7.45
CA ASN A 566 10.66 27.03 -8.05
C ASN A 566 10.44 28.31 -7.23
N GLY A 567 11.05 28.43 -6.05
CA GLY A 567 10.82 29.52 -5.09
C GLY A 567 9.54 29.35 -4.27
N GLU A 568 9.32 30.26 -3.32
CA GLU A 568 8.11 30.30 -2.47
C GLU A 568 6.84 30.62 -3.26
N SER A 569 5.68 30.47 -2.63
CA SER A 569 4.37 30.79 -3.18
C SER A 569 4.04 30.01 -4.46
N LEU A 570 4.19 28.68 -4.40
CA LEU A 570 3.90 27.78 -5.52
C LEU A 570 2.47 27.93 -6.02
N HIS A 571 1.53 28.37 -5.18
CA HIS A 571 0.14 28.67 -5.56
C HIS A 571 0.03 29.72 -6.68
N ASN A 572 1.04 30.57 -6.87
CA ASN A 572 1.11 31.62 -7.91
C ASN A 572 1.77 31.17 -9.22
N LEU A 573 2.12 29.89 -9.36
CA LEU A 573 2.69 29.33 -10.58
C LEU A 573 1.59 28.83 -11.53
N TRP A 574 1.77 29.16 -12.81
CA TRP A 574 0.84 28.86 -13.89
C TRP A 574 1.57 28.22 -15.06
N LEU A 575 0.97 27.17 -15.62
CA LEU A 575 1.47 26.45 -16.78
C LEU A 575 0.59 26.76 -18.01
N PRO A 576 1.16 27.31 -19.10
CA PRO A 576 0.44 27.47 -20.35
C PRO A 576 0.04 26.12 -20.97
N THR A 577 -1.13 26.09 -21.60
CA THR A 577 -1.66 24.89 -22.28
C THR A 577 -0.75 24.34 -23.38
N ASP A 578 0.03 25.21 -24.02
CA ASP A 578 0.91 24.92 -25.16
C ASP A 578 2.40 24.85 -24.77
N ALA A 579 2.73 25.03 -23.49
CA ALA A 579 4.12 24.99 -23.03
C ALA A 579 4.78 23.65 -23.39
N PRO A 580 5.93 23.65 -24.09
CA PRO A 580 6.69 22.44 -24.38
C PRO A 580 7.36 21.92 -23.10
N PHE A 581 7.49 20.60 -23.00
CA PHE A 581 8.22 19.96 -21.91
C PHE A 581 9.58 19.47 -22.38
N THR A 582 10.58 19.67 -21.53
CA THR A 582 11.93 19.13 -21.70
C THR A 582 12.25 18.22 -20.54
N THR A 583 12.74 17.01 -20.83
CA THR A 583 13.20 16.06 -19.82
C THR A 583 14.73 16.11 -19.70
N PHE A 584 15.25 15.94 -18.48
CA PHE A 584 16.70 15.86 -18.25
C PHE A 584 17.03 14.98 -17.04
N ASP A 585 18.24 14.44 -17.01
CA ASP A 585 18.72 13.62 -15.89
C ASP A 585 19.01 14.48 -14.65
N GLY A 586 18.52 14.02 -13.51
CA GLY A 586 18.77 14.62 -12.21
C GLY A 586 20.22 14.48 -11.76
N LYS A 587 20.61 15.36 -10.84
CA LYS A 587 21.94 15.38 -10.21
C LYS A 587 21.81 15.19 -8.70
N GLY A 588 22.91 14.77 -8.06
CA GLY A 588 22.95 14.56 -6.61
C GLY A 588 21.89 13.56 -6.16
N LEU A 589 20.98 13.99 -5.28
CA LEU A 589 19.88 13.19 -4.75
C LEU A 589 18.92 12.63 -5.83
N PHE A 590 18.83 13.31 -6.98
CA PHE A 590 17.99 12.89 -8.10
C PHE A 590 18.78 12.17 -9.20
N ARG A 591 20.01 11.74 -8.93
CA ARG A 591 20.79 10.95 -9.88
C ARG A 591 19.98 9.74 -10.36
N HIS A 592 20.03 9.47 -11.67
CA HIS A 592 19.28 8.41 -12.35
C HIS A 592 17.75 8.58 -12.38
N LYS A 593 17.23 9.73 -11.92
CA LYS A 593 15.83 10.11 -12.05
C LYS A 593 15.69 11.12 -13.19
N ILE A 594 14.56 11.08 -13.89
CA ILE A 594 14.22 12.07 -14.91
C ILE A 594 13.44 13.21 -14.26
N LEU A 595 13.84 14.45 -14.53
CA LEU A 595 13.13 15.67 -14.15
C LEU A 595 12.52 16.29 -15.40
N ILE A 596 11.52 17.15 -15.20
CA ILE A 596 10.80 17.83 -16.28
C ILE A 596 10.89 19.33 -16.07
N GLN A 597 11.11 20.07 -17.16
CA GLN A 597 11.01 21.51 -17.20
C GLN A 597 10.00 21.97 -18.25
N ALA A 598 9.33 23.09 -17.96
CA ALA A 598 8.47 23.77 -18.91
C ALA A 598 8.57 25.30 -18.70
N PRO A 599 8.45 26.11 -19.77
CA PRO A 599 8.21 27.54 -19.59
C PRO A 599 6.82 27.73 -18.97
N GLY A 600 6.74 28.61 -17.99
CA GLY A 600 5.49 28.99 -17.34
C GLY A 600 5.56 30.43 -16.84
N TYR A 601 4.63 30.75 -15.95
CA TYR A 601 4.52 32.07 -15.38
C TYR A 601 4.36 32.02 -13.87
N ARG A 602 4.77 33.12 -13.25
CA ARG A 602 4.58 33.45 -11.85
C ARG A 602 3.81 34.77 -11.78
N TYR A 603 2.76 34.82 -10.98
CA TYR A 603 2.02 36.04 -10.73
C TYR A 603 2.51 36.65 -9.43
N GLU A 604 3.17 37.81 -9.54
CA GLU A 604 3.77 38.48 -8.38
C GLU A 604 3.46 39.97 -8.36
N GLN A 605 3.37 40.51 -7.16
CA GLN A 605 3.20 41.92 -6.89
C GLN A 605 4.44 42.45 -6.17
N SER A 606 4.88 43.65 -6.52
CA SER A 606 5.98 44.31 -5.80
C SER A 606 5.53 44.75 -4.41
N ASN A 607 6.32 44.43 -3.39
CA ASN A 607 6.08 44.76 -1.98
C ASN A 607 4.68 44.33 -1.49
N PRO A 608 4.28 43.04 -1.63
CA PRO A 608 2.91 42.60 -1.38
C PRO A 608 2.44 42.90 0.06
N GLU A 609 3.33 42.84 1.04
CA GLU A 609 3.09 43.18 2.45
C GLU A 609 2.66 44.64 2.68
N GLN A 610 2.92 45.54 1.72
CA GLN A 610 2.56 46.97 1.77
C GLN A 610 1.33 47.30 0.92
N GLN A 611 0.71 46.29 0.29
CA GLN A 611 -0.38 46.47 -0.65
C GLN A 611 -1.73 46.15 0.02
N PRO A 612 -2.85 46.69 -0.50
CA PRO A 612 -4.17 46.32 -0.01
C PRO A 612 -4.44 44.83 -0.11
N LEU A 613 -5.17 44.27 0.86
CA LEU A 613 -5.56 42.86 0.84
C LEU A 613 -6.52 42.52 -0.32
N TRP A 614 -7.39 43.46 -0.70
CA TRP A 614 -8.39 43.29 -1.75
C TRP A 614 -8.24 44.36 -2.82
N HIS A 615 -8.29 43.95 -4.09
CA HIS A 615 -8.23 44.82 -5.25
C HIS A 615 -9.51 44.64 -6.10
N TYR A 616 -10.08 45.74 -6.58
CA TYR A 616 -11.29 45.73 -7.40
C TYR A 616 -10.94 45.88 -8.88
N ASP A 617 -11.66 45.16 -9.74
CA ASP A 617 -11.63 45.24 -11.21
C ASP A 617 -10.28 44.96 -11.90
N SER A 618 -9.20 44.80 -11.14
CA SER A 618 -7.85 44.58 -11.66
C SER A 618 -7.05 43.66 -10.73
N ALA A 619 -6.43 42.64 -11.32
CA ALA A 619 -5.52 41.77 -10.59
C ALA A 619 -4.21 42.54 -10.30
N PRO A 620 -3.76 42.57 -9.04
CA PRO A 620 -2.58 43.35 -8.67
C PRO A 620 -1.26 42.68 -9.05
N ALA A 621 -1.28 41.36 -9.16
CA ALA A 621 -0.13 40.55 -9.53
C ALA A 621 0.13 40.64 -11.03
N LYS A 622 1.39 40.90 -11.38
CA LYS A 622 1.86 40.94 -12.77
C LYS A 622 2.45 39.60 -13.14
N ARG A 623 2.19 39.19 -14.38
CA ARG A 623 2.76 37.97 -14.97
C ARG A 623 4.26 38.15 -15.21
N GLN A 624 5.06 37.24 -14.67
CA GLN A 624 6.50 37.15 -14.89
C GLN A 624 6.84 35.76 -15.48
N PRO A 625 7.64 35.68 -16.55
CA PRO A 625 8.13 34.40 -17.06
C PRO A 625 8.94 33.66 -16.01
N GLN A 626 8.70 32.35 -15.86
CA GLN A 626 9.48 31.47 -15.00
C GLN A 626 9.65 30.11 -15.67
N THR A 627 10.83 29.48 -15.51
CA THR A 627 10.98 28.06 -15.83
C THR A 627 10.46 27.25 -14.65
N LEU A 628 9.43 26.43 -14.88
CA LEU A 628 8.89 25.51 -13.89
C LEU A 628 9.70 24.22 -13.94
N THR A 629 10.20 23.76 -12.79
CA THR A 629 10.95 22.51 -12.65
C THR A 629 10.16 21.54 -11.80
N PHE A 630 9.89 20.37 -12.38
CA PHE A 630 9.11 19.31 -11.80
C PHE A 630 10.00 18.11 -11.47
N ILE A 631 9.81 17.53 -10.29
CA ILE A 631 10.47 16.29 -9.87
C ILE A 631 9.44 15.17 -9.70
N PRO A 632 9.84 13.88 -9.78
CA PRO A 632 8.96 12.78 -9.43
C PRO A 632 8.44 12.96 -7.99
N TRP A 633 7.11 12.93 -7.81
CA TRP A 633 6.49 13.30 -6.55
C TRP A 633 6.97 12.44 -5.40
N PHE A 634 7.16 11.12 -5.57
CA PHE A 634 7.68 10.26 -4.49
C PHE A 634 9.02 10.75 -3.90
N SER A 635 9.82 11.54 -4.64
CA SER A 635 11.12 12.06 -4.20
C SER A 635 11.04 13.39 -3.43
N TRP A 636 9.85 13.98 -3.23
CA TRP A 636 9.67 15.23 -2.49
C TRP A 636 10.10 15.11 -1.02
N ALA A 637 10.29 16.25 -0.35
CA ALA A 637 10.69 16.36 1.07
C ALA A 637 11.99 15.62 1.43
N ASN A 638 12.93 15.48 0.48
CA ASN A 638 14.28 14.96 0.72
C ASN A 638 15.36 16.06 0.70
N ARG A 639 14.95 17.35 0.58
CA ARG A 639 15.86 18.52 0.50
C ARG A 639 15.57 19.58 1.57
N GLY A 640 14.95 19.18 2.67
CA GLY A 640 14.48 20.06 3.73
C GLY A 640 13.00 20.45 3.59
N GLU A 641 12.53 21.27 4.53
CA GLU A 641 11.17 21.78 4.56
C GLU A 641 10.93 22.83 3.47
N GLY A 642 9.79 22.76 2.79
CA GLY A 642 9.36 23.75 1.80
C GLY A 642 7.96 23.46 1.25
N GLU A 643 7.43 24.39 0.46
CA GLU A 643 6.18 24.18 -0.26
C GLU A 643 6.29 23.05 -1.30
N MET A 644 5.18 22.34 -1.52
CA MET A 644 5.05 21.33 -2.58
C MET A 644 3.64 21.38 -3.16
N ARG A 645 3.49 21.20 -4.48
CA ARG A 645 2.17 20.96 -5.12
C ARG A 645 2.27 20.08 -6.36
N ILE A 646 1.29 19.18 -6.54
CA ILE A 646 1.12 18.38 -7.78
C ILE A 646 0.29 19.13 -8.83
N TRP A 647 -0.89 19.63 -8.43
CA TRP A 647 -1.82 20.29 -9.33
C TRP A 647 -1.43 21.75 -9.53
N VAL A 648 -1.02 22.13 -10.74
CA VAL A 648 -0.60 23.49 -11.12
C VAL A 648 -1.76 24.21 -11.79
N ASN A 649 -1.90 25.52 -11.59
CA ASN A 649 -2.93 26.28 -12.31
C ASN A 649 -2.60 26.29 -13.81
N GLU A 650 -3.59 26.12 -14.68
CA GLU A 650 -3.39 26.10 -16.12
C GLU A 650 -3.90 27.39 -16.76
N GLU A 651 -3.05 28.06 -17.55
CA GLU A 651 -3.43 29.25 -18.32
C GLU A 651 -3.83 28.82 -19.73
N LYS A 652 -5.12 28.95 -20.06
CA LYS A 652 -5.60 28.80 -21.43
C LYS A 652 -5.24 30.05 -22.21
N HIS A 653 -4.74 29.89 -23.43
CA HIS A 653 -4.71 31.01 -24.36
C HIS A 653 -6.15 31.47 -24.62
N CYS A 654 -6.48 32.68 -24.17
CA CYS A 654 -7.59 33.40 -24.75
C CYS A 654 -7.18 33.73 -26.19
N HIS A 655 -7.56 32.90 -27.16
CA HIS A 655 -7.60 33.38 -28.54
C HIS A 655 -8.58 34.57 -28.56
N PRO A 656 -8.14 35.75 -29.04
CA PRO A 656 -8.98 36.94 -29.08
C PRO A 656 -10.20 36.76 -29.99
#